data_AF-A0A7X9FFH4-F1
#
_entry.id   AF-A0A7X9FFH4-F1
#
_cell.length_a   1.000
_cell.length_b   1.000
_cell.length_c   1.000
_cell.angle_alpha   90.00
_cell.angle_beta   90.00
_cell.angle_gamma   90.00
#
_symmetry.space_group_name_H-M   'P 1'
#
loop_
_entity.id
_entity.type
_entity.pdbx_description
1 polymer ?
#
loop_
_entity_poly.entity_id
_entity_poly.type
_entity_poly.pdbx_seq_one_letter_code
_entity_poly.pdbx_strand_id
1 'polypeptide(L)'
;MDPKLTDLTIRRIDRLYARLGQRILTDSSPLTAAVASCTRTDSFEDRLRLTYRPITVGGLWGHAWEPAWFHLTGTVPTAWRNKPVIAHLDVGGEGLVFLPDGRALQGITNGSVFDSDFGRDIVPLYDPCQGGERVDLWIEASANALFGLFANLDPAEDAVDRFGVYDAKLNQARLAIFDPDIWALRLDLRTIIGLVKALPEKSVRRARLIRITDEAVAEFGRTGGDPRVCREALRMALKSPAAPSSLSVLAVGHAHIDTAWLWPVEETIRKCGRTFATQLNLLDRYPTYIFGASQAQHYAFVKEHYPELYERVKDAIAAGRWEVQGGMWVEADCNVTGGESLIRQILHGKNFFREEFGVDVDNLWLPDVFGYSAALPQILRQSGIDYFLTQKLSWNQFNDFPHHTFRWQGIDGSEVITHFPPENNYNSPLTPEYVIAAEERFKEKDVVDEFISLFGIGDGGGGPKEEYIELGLRMADLEGTPRIRFGTAKEFFHGLDKYVDRLPIWVGELYLELHRGTFTTQAAVKRANRQLEHRLRALEFLSSCLPVDTYPQDELEAIWKTTLLNQFHDILPGSCINPVYNTAHAQHADALKRCDLLMHTVATSLFAKDDNSLVLFNTLACPYEGGVMLPERWSEGIVKDEAGAVVPTQAEENRLVAHVHVPPHSFVTLAKAPGRPDTPSTSSSLVLENESVRYEFDSGGRLIACRDKELRRDILPAGL
;
A
#
# COMPACT_ATOMS: atom_id res chain seq x y z
N MET A 1 6.61 26.85 37.64
CA MET A 1 6.18 25.88 38.66
C MET A 1 7.42 25.14 39.14
N ASP A 2 7.43 24.62 40.37
CA ASP A 2 8.51 23.73 40.83
C ASP A 2 8.58 22.49 39.90
N PRO A 3 9.73 22.19 39.26
CA PRO A 3 9.86 21.05 38.35
C PRO A 3 9.46 19.72 38.99
N LYS A 4 9.78 19.49 40.27
CA LYS A 4 9.44 18.23 40.96
C LYS A 4 7.93 18.08 41.15
N LEU A 5 7.27 19.17 41.57
CA LEU A 5 5.82 19.19 41.70
C LEU A 5 5.14 18.99 40.35
N THR A 6 5.68 19.61 39.29
CA THR A 6 5.15 19.48 37.93
C THR A 6 5.22 18.02 37.44
N ASP A 7 6.36 17.34 37.63
CA ASP A 7 6.51 15.93 37.28
C ASP A 7 5.54 15.04 38.06
N LEU A 8 5.39 15.27 39.37
CA LEU A 8 4.44 14.53 40.21
C LEU A 8 2.99 14.70 39.72
N THR A 9 2.60 15.92 39.35
CA THR A 9 1.28 16.21 38.82
C THR A 9 1.04 15.52 37.48
N ILE A 10 1.99 15.57 36.55
CA ILE A 10 1.87 14.88 35.25
C ILE A 10 1.70 13.36 35.47
N ARG A 11 2.52 12.75 36.31
CA ARG A 11 2.40 11.31 36.63
C ARG A 11 1.04 10.95 37.25
N ARG A 12 0.46 11.86 38.04
CA ARG A 12 -0.88 11.66 38.62
C ARG A 12 -1.95 11.65 37.54
N ILE A 13 -1.86 12.55 36.55
CA ILE A 13 -2.75 12.62 35.39
C ILE A 13 -2.63 11.34 34.55
N ASP A 14 -1.41 10.91 34.23
CA ASP A 14 -1.15 9.68 33.47
C ASP A 14 -1.72 8.44 34.15
N ARG A 15 -1.60 8.36 35.49
CA ARG A 15 -2.20 7.28 36.28
C ARG A 15 -3.73 7.27 36.22
N LEU A 16 -4.38 8.44 36.21
CA LEU A 16 -5.84 8.50 36.03
C LEU A 16 -6.20 8.02 34.61
N TYR A 17 -5.52 8.53 33.59
CA TYR A 17 -5.72 8.12 32.19
C TYR A 17 -5.67 6.59 32.02
N ALA A 18 -4.63 5.95 32.55
CA ALA A 18 -4.49 4.49 32.51
C ALA A 18 -5.63 3.76 33.25
N ARG A 19 -6.05 4.26 34.42
CA ARG A 19 -7.16 3.67 35.20
C ARG A 19 -8.51 3.81 34.50
N LEU A 20 -8.76 4.92 33.81
CA LEU A 20 -10.02 5.12 33.08
C LEU A 20 -10.19 4.07 31.98
N GLY A 21 -9.11 3.67 31.30
CA GLY A 21 -9.15 2.60 30.29
C GLY A 21 -9.77 1.30 30.81
N GLN A 22 -9.49 0.94 32.06
CA GLN A 22 -10.03 -0.26 32.72
C GLN A 22 -11.49 -0.10 33.20
N ARG A 23 -12.03 1.13 33.15
CA ARG A 23 -13.38 1.47 33.65
C ARG A 23 -14.37 1.80 32.53
N ILE A 24 -13.93 1.85 31.27
CA ILE A 24 -14.80 2.10 30.10
C ILE A 24 -15.88 1.02 30.01
N LEU A 25 -15.50 -0.23 30.31
CA LEU A 25 -16.40 -1.36 30.31
C LEU A 25 -16.75 -1.74 31.74
N THR A 26 -18.04 -1.80 32.04
CA THR A 26 -18.59 -2.25 33.33
C THR A 26 -19.56 -3.39 33.09
N ASP A 27 -19.90 -4.16 34.13
CA ASP A 27 -20.82 -5.29 34.12
C ASP A 27 -20.75 -6.19 32.86
N SER A 28 -20.15 -7.38 32.99
CA SER A 28 -19.97 -8.26 31.83
C SER A 28 -20.78 -9.56 31.91
N SER A 29 -21.23 -10.04 30.76
CA SER A 29 -21.87 -11.36 30.59
C SER A 29 -21.13 -12.15 29.51
N PRO A 30 -20.67 -13.39 29.78
CA PRO A 30 -19.93 -14.17 28.80
C PRO A 30 -20.79 -14.52 27.58
N LEU A 31 -20.16 -14.59 26.40
CA LEU A 31 -20.74 -15.18 25.20
C LEU A 31 -20.38 -16.66 25.13
N THR A 32 -21.29 -17.49 24.61
CA THR A 32 -20.95 -18.86 24.20
C THR A 32 -20.23 -18.79 22.86
N ALA A 33 -19.05 -19.38 22.78
CA ALA A 33 -18.20 -19.37 21.59
C ALA A 33 -17.97 -20.78 21.05
N ALA A 34 -18.06 -20.91 19.73
CA ALA A 34 -17.59 -22.06 18.99
C ALA A 34 -16.70 -21.61 17.84
N VAL A 35 -15.75 -22.45 17.45
CA VAL A 35 -14.79 -22.17 16.38
C VAL A 35 -14.71 -23.35 15.41
N ALA A 36 -14.55 -23.06 14.12
CA ALA A 36 -14.29 -24.03 13.09
C ALA A 36 -13.09 -23.58 12.25
N SER A 37 -12.16 -24.49 11.98
CA SER A 37 -11.12 -24.26 10.98
C SER A 37 -11.74 -24.19 9.59
N CYS A 38 -11.18 -23.34 8.74
CA CYS A 38 -11.59 -23.21 7.34
C CYS A 38 -10.38 -23.15 6.40
N THR A 39 -10.67 -22.98 5.13
CA THR A 39 -9.73 -22.63 4.08
C THR A 39 -9.78 -21.12 3.82
N ARG A 40 -8.77 -20.58 3.15
CA ARG A 40 -8.73 -19.15 2.80
C ARG A 40 -9.77 -18.73 1.75
N THR A 41 -10.42 -19.70 1.11
CA THR A 41 -11.43 -19.47 0.07
C THR A 41 -12.86 -19.56 0.59
N ASP A 42 -13.06 -20.01 1.84
CA ASP A 42 -14.40 -20.16 2.41
C ASP A 42 -15.05 -18.79 2.64
N SER A 43 -16.20 -18.58 2.00
CA SER A 43 -16.97 -17.33 2.10
C SER A 43 -17.81 -17.27 3.37
N PHE A 44 -18.49 -16.14 3.58
CA PHE A 44 -19.52 -16.04 4.63
C PHE A 44 -20.59 -17.14 4.47
N GLU A 45 -20.99 -17.52 3.26
CA GLU A 45 -22.02 -18.54 3.04
C GLU A 45 -21.54 -19.95 3.44
N ASP A 46 -20.26 -20.25 3.22
CA ASP A 46 -19.67 -21.55 3.51
C ASP A 46 -19.55 -21.81 5.02
N ARG A 47 -19.54 -20.75 5.83
CA ARG A 47 -19.41 -20.84 7.30
C ARG A 47 -20.37 -21.84 7.93
N LEU A 48 -21.58 -22.00 7.39
CA LEU A 48 -22.63 -22.88 7.95
C LEU A 48 -22.36 -24.37 7.69
N ARG A 49 -21.46 -24.71 6.76
CA ARG A 49 -21.10 -26.09 6.41
C ARG A 49 -19.92 -26.62 7.22
N LEU A 50 -19.24 -25.75 7.97
CA LEU A 50 -18.06 -26.09 8.75
C LEU A 50 -18.41 -26.86 10.03
N THR A 51 -17.44 -27.60 10.56
CA THR A 51 -17.61 -28.35 11.81
C THR A 51 -17.12 -27.53 13.00
N TYR A 52 -18.05 -27.01 13.80
CA TYR A 52 -17.76 -26.16 14.96
C TYR A 52 -17.50 -26.99 16.21
N ARG A 53 -16.44 -26.63 16.93
CA ARG A 53 -16.16 -27.12 18.29
C ARG A 53 -16.31 -25.98 19.31
N PRO A 54 -16.82 -26.25 20.52
CA PRO A 54 -16.83 -25.26 21.58
C PRO A 54 -15.42 -24.75 21.91
N ILE A 55 -15.31 -23.47 22.27
CA ILE A 55 -14.06 -22.86 22.75
C ILE A 55 -14.34 -21.93 23.92
N THR A 56 -13.43 -21.89 24.88
CA THR A 56 -13.46 -20.98 26.03
C THR A 56 -12.31 -19.99 25.96
N VAL A 57 -12.44 -18.88 26.68
CA VAL A 57 -11.34 -17.92 26.86
C VAL A 57 -10.07 -18.63 27.35
N GLY A 58 -8.93 -18.30 26.75
CA GLY A 58 -7.63 -18.95 26.92
C GLY A 58 -7.39 -20.14 25.99
N GLY A 59 -8.41 -20.62 25.28
CA GLY A 59 -8.30 -21.74 24.35
C GLY A 59 -7.54 -21.38 23.08
N LEU A 60 -6.59 -22.24 22.69
CA LEU A 60 -5.90 -22.18 21.40
C LEU A 60 -6.87 -22.57 20.26
N TRP A 61 -6.87 -21.81 19.19
CA TRP A 61 -7.71 -22.11 18.03
C TRP A 61 -6.98 -22.19 16.70
N GLY A 62 -5.84 -21.52 16.55
CA GLY A 62 -5.07 -21.59 15.31
C GLY A 62 -3.61 -21.17 15.49
N HIS A 63 -2.80 -21.61 14.54
CA HIS A 63 -1.39 -21.26 14.39
C HIS A 63 -1.19 -20.30 13.21
N ALA A 64 0.05 -19.85 13.01
CA ALA A 64 0.45 -18.92 11.94
C ALA A 64 -0.35 -19.05 10.62
N TRP A 65 -1.09 -18.00 10.29
CA TRP A 65 -1.92 -17.85 9.10
C TRP A 65 -3.13 -18.78 8.95
N GLU A 66 -3.46 -19.59 9.96
CA GLU A 66 -4.64 -20.45 9.94
C GLU A 66 -5.91 -19.58 10.03
N PRO A 67 -6.83 -19.72 9.07
CA PRO A 67 -8.11 -19.03 9.10
C PRO A 67 -9.12 -19.83 9.93
N ALA A 68 -10.06 -19.13 10.56
CA ALA A 68 -11.15 -19.77 11.29
C ALA A 68 -12.43 -18.94 11.25
N TRP A 69 -13.57 -19.62 11.38
CA TRP A 69 -14.85 -18.99 11.67
C TRP A 69 -15.22 -19.18 13.13
N PHE A 70 -15.59 -18.10 13.80
CA PHE A 70 -16.21 -18.15 15.13
C PHE A 70 -17.71 -17.93 15.03
N HIS A 71 -18.46 -18.66 15.85
CA HIS A 71 -19.88 -18.38 16.13
C HIS A 71 -20.02 -18.02 17.60
N LEU A 72 -20.49 -16.79 17.87
CA LEU A 72 -20.69 -16.25 19.21
C LEU A 72 -22.17 -15.99 19.46
N THR A 73 -22.70 -16.55 20.54
CA THR A 73 -24.10 -16.38 20.92
C THR A 73 -24.26 -15.96 22.38
N GLY A 74 -25.32 -15.20 22.65
CA GLY A 74 -25.64 -14.76 24.01
C GLY A 74 -26.96 -14.03 24.09
N THR A 75 -27.24 -13.47 25.26
CA THR A 75 -28.44 -12.65 25.49
C THR A 75 -28.05 -11.47 26.37
N VAL A 76 -28.49 -10.28 25.99
CA VAL A 76 -28.30 -9.06 26.79
C VAL A 76 -29.07 -9.23 28.10
N PRO A 77 -28.44 -9.11 29.28
CA PRO A 77 -29.14 -9.18 30.55
C PRO A 77 -30.27 -8.15 30.66
N THR A 78 -31.43 -8.57 31.15
CA THR A 78 -32.61 -7.69 31.30
C THR A 78 -32.36 -6.52 32.26
N ALA A 79 -31.44 -6.68 33.21
CA ALA A 79 -30.98 -5.63 34.13
C ALA A 79 -30.26 -4.47 33.43
N TRP A 80 -29.79 -4.65 32.19
CA TRP A 80 -29.04 -3.65 31.44
C TRP A 80 -29.93 -2.72 30.60
N ARG A 81 -31.26 -2.86 30.68
CA ARG A 81 -32.21 -2.01 29.94
C ARG A 81 -31.83 -0.52 30.02
N ASN A 82 -31.88 0.16 28.87
CA ASN A 82 -31.52 1.55 28.66
C ASN A 82 -30.01 1.86 28.80
N LYS A 83 -29.14 0.86 28.65
CA LYS A 83 -27.68 1.04 28.67
C LYS A 83 -27.08 0.80 27.27
N PRO A 84 -25.97 1.46 26.92
CA PRO A 84 -25.17 1.09 25.75
C PRO A 84 -24.50 -0.26 25.99
N VAL A 85 -24.69 -1.19 25.06
CA VAL A 85 -24.14 -2.56 25.13
C VAL A 85 -23.24 -2.80 23.93
N ILE A 86 -22.07 -3.34 24.23
CA ILE A 86 -21.03 -3.71 23.26
C ILE A 86 -20.68 -5.19 23.40
N ALA A 87 -20.06 -5.75 22.36
CA ALA A 87 -19.31 -6.99 22.47
C ALA A 87 -17.81 -6.67 22.60
N HIS A 88 -17.18 -7.19 23.65
CA HIS A 88 -15.74 -7.14 23.86
C HIS A 88 -15.14 -8.44 23.35
N LEU A 89 -14.50 -8.35 22.19
CA LEU A 89 -14.05 -9.47 21.38
C LEU A 89 -12.55 -9.35 21.09
N ASP A 90 -11.78 -10.33 21.54
CA ASP A 90 -10.37 -10.49 21.19
C ASP A 90 -10.12 -11.96 20.90
N VAL A 91 -9.95 -12.28 19.61
CA VAL A 91 -9.67 -13.63 19.14
C VAL A 91 -8.17 -13.94 19.12
N GLY A 92 -7.31 -13.08 19.65
CA GLY A 92 -5.87 -13.28 19.65
C GLY A 92 -5.24 -13.25 18.26
N GLY A 93 -5.89 -12.56 17.33
CA GLY A 93 -5.49 -12.38 15.93
C GLY A 93 -6.38 -11.32 15.29
N GLU A 94 -6.34 -11.23 13.97
CA GLU A 94 -7.19 -10.33 13.20
C GLU A 94 -8.56 -10.97 12.93
N GLY A 95 -9.61 -10.16 12.80
CA GLY A 95 -10.89 -10.69 12.32
C GLY A 95 -11.86 -9.65 11.79
N LEU A 96 -12.90 -10.11 11.10
CA LEU A 96 -14.04 -9.30 10.67
C LEU A 96 -15.32 -9.87 11.27
N VAL A 97 -16.05 -9.03 12.02
CA VAL A 97 -17.31 -9.40 12.68
C VAL A 97 -18.49 -9.17 11.74
N PHE A 98 -19.37 -10.15 11.67
CA PHE A 98 -20.59 -10.16 10.87
C PHE A 98 -21.83 -10.40 11.73
N LEU A 99 -22.94 -9.81 11.31
CA LEU A 99 -24.28 -10.21 11.74
C LEU A 99 -24.72 -11.51 11.01
N PRO A 100 -25.77 -12.20 11.50
CA PRO A 100 -26.23 -13.45 10.89
C PRO A 100 -26.72 -13.32 9.45
N ASP A 101 -27.11 -12.11 9.04
CA ASP A 101 -27.62 -11.77 7.71
C ASP A 101 -26.52 -11.52 6.66
N GLY A 102 -25.23 -11.49 7.05
CA GLY A 102 -24.12 -11.21 6.13
C GLY A 102 -23.51 -9.83 6.28
N ARG A 103 -24.15 -8.95 7.04
CA ARG A 103 -23.67 -7.58 7.19
C ARG A 103 -22.39 -7.52 7.99
N ALA A 104 -21.32 -7.07 7.34
CA ALA A 104 -20.04 -6.79 7.96
C ALA A 104 -20.15 -5.57 8.91
N LEU A 105 -19.79 -5.76 10.17
CA LEU A 105 -19.79 -4.71 11.19
C LEU A 105 -18.42 -4.06 11.31
N GLN A 106 -17.44 -4.79 11.82
CA GLN A 106 -16.19 -4.16 12.22
C GLN A 106 -15.06 -5.17 12.16
N GLY A 107 -13.90 -4.71 11.70
CA GLY A 107 -12.65 -5.40 11.95
C GLY A 107 -12.35 -5.42 13.45
N ILE A 108 -11.66 -6.46 13.90
CA ILE A 108 -11.06 -6.53 15.24
C ILE A 108 -9.56 -6.79 15.09
N THR A 109 -8.78 -6.13 15.94
CA THR A 109 -7.32 -6.23 15.97
C THR A 109 -6.81 -6.04 17.39
N ASN A 110 -5.75 -6.76 17.73
CA ASN A 110 -5.12 -6.75 19.06
C ASN A 110 -4.20 -5.54 19.29
N GLY A 111 -3.82 -4.82 18.23
CA GLY A 111 -3.20 -3.51 18.32
C GLY A 111 -2.24 -3.18 17.19
N SER A 112 -1.46 -2.11 17.40
CA SER A 112 -0.49 -1.61 16.41
C SER A 112 0.81 -1.17 17.07
N VAL A 113 1.91 -1.25 16.33
CA VAL A 113 3.21 -0.73 16.74
C VAL A 113 3.29 0.80 16.68
N PHE A 114 2.37 1.46 15.96
CA PHE A 114 2.38 2.91 15.78
C PHE A 114 1.69 3.69 16.90
N ASP A 115 0.73 3.07 17.60
CA ASP A 115 0.08 3.65 18.78
C ASP A 115 -0.26 2.53 19.77
N SER A 116 0.30 2.62 20.98
CA SER A 116 0.04 1.66 22.06
C SER A 116 -1.41 1.66 22.56
N ASP A 117 -2.15 2.74 22.29
CA ASP A 117 -3.59 2.82 22.57
C ASP A 117 -4.44 2.31 21.41
N PHE A 118 -3.83 1.89 20.29
CA PHE A 118 -4.55 1.29 19.19
C PHE A 118 -4.83 -0.17 19.48
N GLY A 119 -6.11 -0.50 19.44
CA GLY A 119 -6.70 -1.81 19.58
C GLY A 119 -8.16 -1.66 19.18
N ARG A 120 -8.73 -2.71 18.61
CA ARG A 120 -10.13 -2.70 18.18
C ARG A 120 -10.78 -3.99 18.62
N ASP A 121 -11.20 -3.98 19.88
CA ASP A 121 -11.80 -5.11 20.58
C ASP A 121 -13.21 -4.78 21.10
N ILE A 122 -13.65 -3.52 20.98
CA ILE A 122 -15.00 -3.06 21.32
C ILE A 122 -15.82 -2.98 20.03
N VAL A 123 -16.86 -3.81 19.93
CA VAL A 123 -17.83 -3.83 18.83
C VAL A 123 -19.19 -3.33 19.34
N PRO A 124 -19.64 -2.12 18.92
CA PRO A 124 -20.95 -1.60 19.31
C PRO A 124 -22.10 -2.48 18.80
N LEU A 125 -23.09 -2.76 19.64
CA LEU A 125 -24.27 -3.56 19.28
C LEU A 125 -25.59 -2.80 19.45
N TYR A 126 -25.84 -2.27 20.65
CA TYR A 126 -27.12 -1.64 20.99
C TYR A 126 -26.89 -0.38 21.80
N ASP A 127 -27.48 0.74 21.38
CA ASP A 127 -27.47 1.97 22.15
C ASP A 127 -28.78 2.77 21.93
N PRO A 128 -29.70 2.80 22.90
CA PRO A 128 -29.74 1.98 24.12
C PRO A 128 -30.26 0.56 23.85
N CYS A 129 -29.93 -0.40 24.73
CA CYS A 129 -30.53 -1.74 24.69
C CYS A 129 -31.91 -1.80 25.39
N GLN A 130 -32.74 -2.75 24.98
CA GLN A 130 -34.01 -3.10 25.58
C GLN A 130 -33.86 -4.08 26.76
N GLY A 131 -32.79 -4.89 26.79
CA GLY A 131 -32.62 -6.00 27.71
C GLY A 131 -33.41 -7.23 27.26
N GLY A 132 -32.72 -8.36 27.12
CA GLY A 132 -33.25 -9.63 26.60
C GLY A 132 -33.02 -9.85 25.11
N GLU A 133 -32.37 -8.91 24.39
CA GLU A 133 -32.00 -9.12 22.99
C GLU A 133 -31.07 -10.31 22.85
N ARG A 134 -31.31 -11.13 21.81
CA ARG A 134 -30.40 -12.20 21.43
C ARG A 134 -29.22 -11.62 20.66
N VAL A 135 -28.02 -12.05 21.01
CA VAL A 135 -26.79 -11.76 20.29
C VAL A 135 -26.38 -13.01 19.52
N ASP A 136 -26.11 -12.84 18.24
CA ASP A 136 -25.65 -13.88 17.31
C ASP A 136 -24.65 -13.20 16.35
N LEU A 137 -23.38 -13.54 16.49
CA LEU A 137 -22.28 -12.91 15.77
C LEU A 137 -21.40 -13.98 15.14
N TRP A 138 -20.88 -13.67 13.96
CA TRP A 138 -19.90 -14.49 13.26
C TRP A 138 -18.59 -13.71 13.13
N ILE A 139 -17.45 -14.39 13.21
CA ILE A 139 -16.15 -13.74 13.00
C ILE A 139 -15.34 -14.56 11.99
N GLU A 140 -14.98 -13.93 10.88
CA GLU A 140 -13.91 -14.42 10.00
C GLU A 140 -12.58 -14.02 10.63
N ALA A 141 -11.85 -14.97 11.20
CA ALA A 141 -10.59 -14.73 11.92
C ALA A 141 -9.38 -15.26 11.15
N SER A 142 -8.23 -14.63 11.38
CA SER A 142 -6.93 -15.09 10.88
C SER A 142 -5.87 -15.02 11.97
N ALA A 143 -5.13 -16.12 12.15
CA ALA A 143 -4.11 -16.26 13.19
C ALA A 143 -2.79 -15.56 12.80
N ASN A 144 -2.84 -14.23 12.83
CA ASN A 144 -1.73 -13.31 12.64
C ASN A 144 -2.04 -11.99 13.37
N ALA A 145 -1.02 -11.18 13.62
CA ALA A 145 -1.19 -9.79 14.05
C ALA A 145 -1.43 -8.88 12.83
N LEU A 146 -1.67 -7.60 13.09
CA LEU A 146 -1.79 -6.55 12.08
C LEU A 146 -0.61 -6.54 11.08
N PHE A 147 0.61 -6.77 11.57
CA PHE A 147 1.85 -6.80 10.77
C PHE A 147 2.34 -8.22 10.45
N GLY A 148 1.46 -9.22 10.48
CA GLY A 148 1.80 -10.61 10.17
C GLY A 148 2.25 -11.41 11.39
N LEU A 149 3.30 -12.21 11.25
CA LEU A 149 3.79 -13.11 12.29
C LEU A 149 4.85 -12.45 13.17
N PHE A 150 5.06 -12.99 14.38
CA PHE A 150 6.20 -12.61 15.21
C PHE A 150 7.43 -13.35 14.72
N ALA A 151 8.41 -12.61 14.20
CA ALA A 151 9.66 -13.15 13.68
C ALA A 151 10.87 -12.39 14.26
N ASN A 152 11.98 -13.10 14.42
CA ASN A 152 13.26 -12.49 14.78
C ASN A 152 13.82 -11.70 13.59
N LEU A 153 14.50 -10.59 13.88
CA LEU A 153 15.32 -9.89 12.89
C LEU A 153 16.57 -10.74 12.59
N ASP A 154 16.74 -11.10 11.32
CA ASP A 154 17.86 -11.89 10.79
C ASP A 154 18.08 -13.25 11.52
N PRO A 155 17.08 -14.16 11.44
CA PRO A 155 17.17 -15.46 12.09
C PRO A 155 18.23 -16.35 11.41
N ALA A 156 18.87 -17.23 12.20
CA ALA A 156 19.77 -18.25 11.67
C ALA A 156 19.06 -19.14 10.64
N GLU A 157 19.78 -19.66 9.63
CA GLU A 157 19.16 -20.40 8.54
C GLU A 157 18.43 -21.67 8.97
N ASP A 158 18.88 -22.29 10.07
CA ASP A 158 18.35 -23.50 10.68
C ASP A 158 17.37 -23.23 11.84
N ALA A 159 17.05 -21.96 12.11
CA ALA A 159 16.10 -21.59 13.15
C ALA A 159 14.70 -22.13 12.85
N VAL A 160 14.08 -22.81 13.82
CA VAL A 160 12.74 -23.42 13.67
C VAL A 160 11.66 -22.35 13.44
N ASP A 161 11.86 -21.16 13.99
CA ASP A 161 10.99 -19.99 13.89
C ASP A 161 11.45 -18.99 12.82
N ARG A 162 12.32 -19.40 11.89
CA ARG A 162 12.89 -18.55 10.82
C ARG A 162 11.82 -17.79 10.02
N PHE A 163 10.65 -18.38 9.82
CA PHE A 163 9.56 -17.77 9.05
C PHE A 163 8.48 -17.12 9.92
N GLY A 164 8.77 -16.94 11.21
CA GLY A 164 7.84 -16.41 12.19
C GLY A 164 6.93 -17.47 12.81
N VAL A 165 6.43 -17.16 14.00
CA VAL A 165 5.51 -17.99 14.76
C VAL A 165 4.32 -17.17 15.22
N TYR A 166 3.19 -17.83 15.40
CA TYR A 166 1.99 -17.21 15.93
C TYR A 166 1.06 -18.28 16.50
N ASP A 167 0.58 -18.05 17.73
CA ASP A 167 -0.38 -18.91 18.41
C ASP A 167 -1.59 -18.06 18.81
N ALA A 168 -2.70 -18.24 18.11
CA ALA A 168 -3.91 -17.47 18.33
C ALA A 168 -4.81 -18.14 19.38
N LYS A 169 -5.16 -17.38 20.41
CA LYS A 169 -6.02 -17.80 21.52
C LYS A 169 -7.23 -16.89 21.64
N LEU A 170 -8.38 -17.44 22.01
CA LEU A 170 -9.53 -16.63 22.33
C LEU A 170 -9.27 -15.89 23.65
N ASN A 171 -8.99 -14.60 23.60
CA ASN A 171 -8.63 -13.80 24.76
C ASN A 171 -9.86 -13.17 25.44
N GLN A 172 -10.86 -12.75 24.66
CA GLN A 172 -12.10 -12.15 25.17
C GLN A 172 -13.30 -12.54 24.29
N ALA A 173 -14.42 -12.90 24.92
CA ALA A 173 -15.71 -13.12 24.28
C ALA A 173 -16.84 -12.84 25.28
N ARG A 174 -17.23 -11.58 25.42
CA ARG A 174 -18.27 -11.17 26.39
C ARG A 174 -19.04 -9.94 25.91
N LEU A 175 -20.26 -9.81 26.41
CA LEU A 175 -21.00 -8.55 26.40
C LEU A 175 -20.57 -7.70 27.59
N ALA A 176 -20.58 -6.39 27.42
CA ALA A 176 -20.34 -5.44 28.51
C ALA A 176 -21.18 -4.17 28.33
N ILE A 177 -21.42 -3.46 29.44
CA ILE A 177 -21.95 -2.10 29.42
C ILE A 177 -20.80 -1.15 29.09
N PHE A 178 -21.01 -0.30 28.09
CA PHE A 178 -20.08 0.77 27.74
C PHE A 178 -20.45 2.07 28.46
N ASP A 179 -19.47 2.69 29.13
CA ASP A 179 -19.60 3.98 29.80
C ASP A 179 -19.08 5.11 28.90
N PRO A 180 -19.97 5.85 28.20
CA PRO A 180 -19.56 6.91 27.28
C PRO A 180 -18.93 8.11 27.99
N ASP A 181 -19.28 8.38 29.25
CA ASP A 181 -18.74 9.53 29.99
C ASP A 181 -17.30 9.28 30.44
N ILE A 182 -17.00 8.05 30.89
CA ILE A 182 -15.62 7.62 31.22
C ILE A 182 -14.74 7.63 29.96
N TRP A 183 -15.26 7.10 28.85
CA TRP A 183 -14.55 7.12 27.57
C TRP A 183 -14.28 8.55 27.09
N ALA A 184 -15.28 9.43 27.14
CA ALA A 184 -15.12 10.82 26.74
C ALA A 184 -14.12 11.58 27.66
N LEU A 185 -14.14 11.33 28.97
CA LEU A 185 -13.13 11.89 29.89
C LEU A 185 -11.73 11.38 29.56
N ARG A 186 -11.58 10.09 29.21
CA ARG A 186 -10.29 9.53 28.81
C ARG A 186 -9.73 10.25 27.58
N LEU A 187 -10.58 10.57 26.60
CA LEU A 187 -10.20 11.33 25.41
C LEU A 187 -9.83 12.78 25.73
N ASP A 188 -10.59 13.43 26.60
CA ASP A 188 -10.29 14.79 27.09
C ASP A 188 -8.89 14.83 27.76
N LEU A 189 -8.57 13.82 28.58
CA LEU A 189 -7.24 13.68 29.17
C LEU A 189 -6.17 13.35 28.14
N ARG A 190 -6.46 12.51 27.13
CA ARG A 190 -5.52 12.19 26.04
C ARG A 190 -5.10 13.46 25.30
N THR A 191 -6.06 14.30 24.93
CA THR A 191 -5.79 15.61 24.29
C THR A 191 -4.95 16.51 25.19
N ILE A 192 -5.27 16.62 26.48
CA ILE A 192 -4.50 17.50 27.38
C ILE A 192 -3.08 16.96 27.63
N ILE A 193 -2.93 15.66 27.83
CA ILE A 193 -1.62 15.01 27.98
C ILE A 193 -0.76 15.33 26.75
N GLY A 194 -1.34 15.23 25.55
CA GLY A 194 -0.61 15.57 24.33
C GLY A 194 -0.22 17.03 24.22
N LEU A 195 -1.12 17.96 24.56
CA LEU A 195 -0.79 19.37 24.67
C LEU A 195 0.34 19.64 25.68
N VAL A 196 0.30 18.99 26.84
CA VAL A 196 1.32 19.18 27.89
C VAL A 196 2.70 18.65 27.45
N LYS A 197 2.74 17.61 26.63
CA LYS A 197 3.97 17.07 26.04
C LYS A 197 4.51 17.95 24.91
N ALA A 198 3.64 18.46 24.05
CA ALA A 198 4.02 19.19 22.84
C ALA A 198 4.34 20.67 23.09
N LEU A 199 3.59 21.34 23.98
CA LEU A 199 3.75 22.77 24.19
C LEU A 199 5.09 23.13 24.86
N PRO A 200 5.68 24.29 24.55
CA PRO A 200 6.92 24.73 25.18
C PRO A 200 6.83 24.72 26.71
N GLU A 201 7.87 24.21 27.37
CA GLU A 201 7.87 23.96 28.83
C GLU A 201 7.50 25.21 29.64
N LYS A 202 7.96 26.38 29.19
CA LYS A 202 7.76 27.69 29.83
C LYS A 202 6.48 28.42 29.39
N SER A 203 5.66 27.82 28.53
CA SER A 203 4.44 28.48 28.04
C SER A 203 3.36 28.58 29.13
N VAL A 204 2.62 29.70 29.12
CA VAL A 204 1.52 29.95 30.06
C VAL A 204 0.41 28.92 29.89
N ARG A 205 0.10 28.55 28.64
CA ARG A 205 -0.92 27.55 28.30
C ARG A 205 -0.60 26.19 28.94
N ARG A 206 0.61 25.68 28.76
CA ARG A 206 1.05 24.42 29.38
C ARG A 206 0.93 24.45 30.90
N ALA A 207 1.39 25.53 31.54
CA ALA A 207 1.31 25.67 32.99
C ALA A 207 -0.15 25.67 33.50
N ARG A 208 -1.05 26.36 32.79
CA ARG A 208 -2.47 26.39 33.12
C ARG A 208 -3.14 25.03 32.92
N LEU A 209 -2.84 24.32 31.83
CA LEU A 209 -3.38 22.97 31.58
C LEU A 209 -3.01 22.01 32.72
N ILE A 210 -1.73 21.96 33.12
CA ILE A 210 -1.28 21.09 34.21
C ILE A 210 -2.05 21.37 35.51
N ARG A 211 -2.19 22.64 35.88
CA ARG A 211 -2.93 23.03 37.10
C ARG A 211 -4.42 22.69 37.01
N ILE A 212 -5.08 23.06 35.91
CA ILE A 212 -6.52 22.81 35.71
C ILE A 212 -6.81 21.31 35.74
N THR A 213 -5.97 20.50 35.09
CA THR A 213 -6.14 19.05 35.08
C THR A 213 -5.88 18.42 36.44
N ASP A 214 -4.91 18.92 37.22
CA ASP A 214 -4.70 18.44 38.60
C ASP A 214 -5.91 18.71 39.51
N GLU A 215 -6.50 19.90 39.38
CA GLU A 215 -7.72 20.30 40.07
C GLU A 215 -8.90 19.41 39.65
N ALA A 216 -9.06 19.16 38.35
CA ALA A 216 -10.10 18.28 37.81
C ALA A 216 -9.93 16.82 38.30
N VAL A 217 -8.69 16.30 38.33
CA VAL A 217 -8.36 14.97 38.86
C VAL A 217 -8.64 14.89 40.36
N ALA A 218 -8.39 15.97 41.12
CA ALA A 218 -8.75 16.03 42.53
C ALA A 218 -10.26 15.97 42.74
N GLU A 219 -11.01 16.71 41.91
CA GLU A 219 -12.46 16.73 42.00
C GLU A 219 -13.09 15.40 41.59
N PHE A 220 -12.58 14.76 40.54
CA PHE A 220 -12.94 13.38 40.18
C PHE A 220 -12.81 12.43 41.36
N GLY A 221 -11.74 12.56 42.16
CA GLY A 221 -11.56 11.76 43.37
C GLY A 221 -12.58 12.08 44.47
N ARG A 222 -12.92 13.37 44.68
CA ARG A 222 -13.87 13.80 45.72
C ARG A 222 -15.31 13.36 45.45
N THR A 223 -15.70 13.28 44.18
CA THR A 223 -17.06 12.89 43.76
C THR A 223 -17.25 11.38 43.61
N GLY A 224 -16.30 10.57 44.10
CA GLY A 224 -16.37 9.11 43.95
C GLY A 224 -16.08 8.62 42.52
N GLY A 225 -15.46 9.45 41.70
CA GLY A 225 -15.11 9.13 40.31
C GLY A 225 -16.22 9.42 39.31
N ASP A 226 -16.99 10.50 39.50
CA ASP A 226 -17.96 10.97 38.49
C ASP A 226 -17.21 11.68 37.35
N PRO A 227 -17.19 11.10 36.13
CA PRO A 227 -16.48 11.68 34.99
C PRO A 227 -17.02 13.06 34.59
N ARG A 228 -18.32 13.33 34.77
CA ARG A 228 -18.96 14.55 34.29
C ARG A 228 -18.44 15.79 35.01
N VAL A 229 -18.18 15.67 36.31
CA VAL A 229 -17.62 16.76 37.12
C VAL A 229 -16.18 17.08 36.69
N CYS A 230 -15.38 16.04 36.41
CA CYS A 230 -14.03 16.21 35.90
C CYS A 230 -14.03 16.90 34.52
N ARG A 231 -14.88 16.44 33.60
CA ARG A 231 -15.01 17.02 32.25
C ARG A 231 -15.47 18.47 32.30
N GLU A 232 -16.41 18.82 33.18
CA GLU A 232 -16.85 20.21 33.34
C GLU A 232 -15.71 21.11 33.84
N ALA A 233 -14.88 20.63 34.76
CA ALA A 233 -13.69 21.37 35.20
C ALA A 233 -12.67 21.59 34.07
N LEU A 234 -12.58 20.65 33.12
CA LEU A 234 -11.69 20.76 31.94
C LEU A 234 -12.29 21.59 30.80
N ARG A 235 -13.61 21.83 30.81
CA ARG A 235 -14.37 22.41 29.68
C ARG A 235 -13.79 23.72 29.16
N MET A 236 -13.50 24.67 30.04
CA MET A 236 -12.98 25.98 29.60
C MET A 236 -11.61 25.86 28.93
N ALA A 237 -10.75 24.97 29.43
CA ALA A 237 -9.45 24.71 28.82
C ALA A 237 -9.63 24.10 27.43
N LEU A 238 -10.50 23.11 27.28
CA LEU A 238 -10.74 22.42 26.00
C LEU A 238 -11.59 23.21 24.98
N LYS A 239 -12.20 24.33 25.37
CA LYS A 239 -12.98 25.20 24.48
C LYS A 239 -12.30 26.54 24.18
N SER A 240 -11.06 26.74 24.64
CA SER A 240 -10.29 27.93 24.27
C SER A 240 -9.94 27.85 22.78
N PRO A 241 -10.21 28.87 21.96
CA PRO A 241 -10.02 28.81 20.50
C PRO A 241 -8.54 28.78 20.10
N ALA A 242 -8.23 28.24 18.92
CA ALA A 242 -6.88 28.26 18.37
C ALA A 242 -6.38 29.70 18.19
N ALA A 243 -5.06 29.88 18.14
CA ALA A 243 -4.52 31.21 17.90
C ALA A 243 -4.92 31.69 16.49
N PRO A 244 -5.21 32.99 16.28
CA PRO A 244 -5.55 33.49 14.95
C PRO A 244 -4.47 33.24 13.89
N SER A 245 -3.21 33.12 14.32
CA SER A 245 -2.06 32.82 13.46
C SER A 245 -1.76 31.33 13.29
N SER A 246 -2.51 30.44 13.94
CA SER A 246 -2.34 28.99 13.73
C SER A 246 -2.73 28.61 12.29
N LEU A 247 -2.07 27.60 11.74
CA LEU A 247 -2.41 27.00 10.46
C LEU A 247 -3.70 26.17 10.56
N SER A 248 -4.17 25.72 9.41
CA SER A 248 -5.26 24.74 9.31
C SER A 248 -4.69 23.37 8.92
N VAL A 249 -5.35 22.31 9.36
CA VAL A 249 -5.06 20.93 8.97
C VAL A 249 -6.30 20.36 8.30
N LEU A 250 -6.18 19.96 7.05
CA LEU A 250 -7.17 19.09 6.40
C LEU A 250 -6.82 17.66 6.76
N ALA A 251 -7.61 17.04 7.63
CA ALA A 251 -7.43 15.67 8.06
C ALA A 251 -8.29 14.74 7.19
N VAL A 252 -7.67 13.77 6.51
CA VAL A 252 -8.36 12.73 5.77
C VAL A 252 -8.10 11.38 6.42
N GLY A 253 -9.16 10.62 6.68
CA GLY A 253 -9.02 9.26 7.19
C GLY A 253 -8.33 8.40 6.16
N HIS A 254 -7.29 7.69 6.55
CA HIS A 254 -6.40 6.98 5.65
C HIS A 254 -6.08 5.60 6.21
N ALA A 255 -6.05 4.60 5.34
CA ALA A 255 -5.55 3.27 5.66
C ALA A 255 -4.69 2.78 4.49
N HIS A 256 -3.37 2.94 4.62
CA HIS A 256 -2.46 2.26 3.72
C HIS A 256 -2.56 0.75 3.96
N ILE A 257 -2.71 -0.04 2.90
CA ILE A 257 -2.78 -1.51 3.01
C ILE A 257 -1.79 -2.08 2.00
N ASP A 258 -0.70 -2.66 2.48
CA ASP A 258 0.25 -3.29 1.58
C ASP A 258 -0.42 -4.46 0.88
N THR A 259 -0.39 -4.42 -0.46
CA THR A 259 -0.97 -5.48 -1.29
C THR A 259 -0.35 -6.83 -0.96
N ALA A 260 0.95 -6.83 -0.68
CA ALA A 260 1.66 -7.89 -0.01
C ALA A 260 2.93 -7.32 0.62
N TRP A 261 3.25 -7.74 1.85
CA TRP A 261 4.50 -7.36 2.51
C TRP A 261 4.94 -8.46 3.48
N LEU A 262 4.54 -8.36 4.75
CA LEU A 262 4.73 -9.38 5.77
C LEU A 262 3.62 -10.44 5.78
N TRP A 263 2.70 -10.35 4.82
CA TRP A 263 1.60 -11.27 4.56
C TRP A 263 1.43 -11.46 3.05
N PRO A 264 0.82 -12.57 2.62
CA PRO A 264 0.54 -12.81 1.21
C PRO A 264 -0.73 -12.06 0.75
N VAL A 265 -0.91 -11.91 -0.56
CA VAL A 265 -2.02 -11.14 -1.17
C VAL A 265 -3.40 -11.61 -0.69
N GLU A 266 -3.57 -12.90 -0.43
CA GLU A 266 -4.85 -13.45 0.03
C GLU A 266 -5.25 -12.95 1.42
N GLU A 267 -4.27 -12.62 2.27
CA GLU A 267 -4.55 -11.97 3.55
C GLU A 267 -4.95 -10.51 3.35
N THR A 268 -4.41 -9.84 2.33
CA THR A 268 -4.78 -8.46 1.99
C THR A 268 -6.24 -8.34 1.60
N ILE A 269 -6.81 -9.33 0.91
CA ILE A 269 -8.25 -9.37 0.59
C ILE A 269 -9.08 -9.22 1.88
N ARG A 270 -8.72 -9.99 2.92
CA ARG A 270 -9.38 -9.95 4.23
C ARG A 270 -9.06 -8.67 5.02
N LYS A 271 -7.86 -8.08 4.82
CA LYS A 271 -7.49 -6.75 5.35
C LYS A 271 -8.34 -5.63 4.72
N CYS A 272 -8.65 -5.73 3.44
CA CYS A 272 -9.55 -4.79 2.77
C CYS A 272 -10.95 -4.90 3.37
N GLY A 273 -11.50 -6.12 3.49
CA GLY A 273 -12.81 -6.36 4.11
C GLY A 273 -12.92 -5.78 5.53
N ARG A 274 -11.97 -6.10 6.43
CA ARG A 274 -11.99 -5.61 7.82
C ARG A 274 -11.84 -4.10 7.92
N THR A 275 -10.99 -3.50 7.08
CA THR A 275 -10.77 -2.06 7.06
C THR A 275 -12.02 -1.35 6.54
N PHE A 276 -12.53 -1.76 5.38
CA PHE A 276 -13.63 -1.06 4.71
C PHE A 276 -14.92 -1.12 5.53
N ALA A 277 -15.25 -2.28 6.12
CA ALA A 277 -16.40 -2.43 7.02
C ALA A 277 -16.31 -1.48 8.22
N THR A 278 -15.13 -1.42 8.83
CA THR A 278 -14.87 -0.53 9.96
C THR A 278 -15.05 0.93 9.59
N GLN A 279 -14.48 1.37 8.46
CA GLN A 279 -14.52 2.76 8.05
C GLN A 279 -15.92 3.19 7.63
N LEU A 280 -16.66 2.34 6.92
CA LEU A 280 -18.07 2.60 6.60
C LEU A 280 -18.93 2.78 7.86
N ASN A 281 -18.75 1.92 8.87
CA ASN A 281 -19.46 2.08 10.14
C ASN A 281 -19.08 3.35 10.90
N LEU A 282 -17.85 3.84 10.76
CA LEU A 282 -17.46 5.14 11.30
C LEU A 282 -18.08 6.31 10.52
N LEU A 283 -18.20 6.21 9.19
CA LEU A 283 -18.88 7.21 8.36
C LEU A 283 -20.36 7.38 8.76
N ASP A 284 -21.03 6.28 9.08
CA ASP A 284 -22.42 6.27 9.57
C ASP A 284 -22.58 7.01 10.91
N ARG A 285 -21.57 6.93 11.79
CA ARG A 285 -21.61 7.51 13.14
C ARG A 285 -21.12 8.95 13.21
N TYR A 286 -20.23 9.35 12.30
CA TYR A 286 -19.58 10.66 12.31
C TYR A 286 -19.87 11.44 11.03
N PRO A 287 -20.90 12.32 10.99
CA PRO A 287 -21.34 12.98 9.76
C PRO A 287 -20.31 13.87 9.06
N THR A 288 -19.28 14.33 9.76
CA THR A 288 -18.21 15.16 9.19
C THR A 288 -16.98 14.35 8.78
N TYR A 289 -16.90 13.06 9.14
CA TYR A 289 -15.74 12.23 8.85
C TYR A 289 -15.66 11.90 7.35
N ILE A 290 -14.44 11.95 6.80
CA ILE A 290 -14.11 11.56 5.42
C ILE A 290 -13.02 10.49 5.49
N PHE A 291 -13.20 9.43 4.72
CA PHE A 291 -12.20 8.38 4.55
C PHE A 291 -11.74 8.32 3.08
N GLY A 292 -10.46 8.07 2.84
CA GLY A 292 -9.87 7.91 1.53
C GLY A 292 -9.08 6.60 1.39
N ALA A 293 -9.14 6.01 0.21
CA ALA A 293 -8.33 4.83 -0.15
C ALA A 293 -7.89 4.88 -1.63
N SER A 294 -6.64 4.48 -1.88
CA SER A 294 -5.87 4.77 -3.10
C SER A 294 -5.91 3.68 -4.18
N GLN A 295 -5.98 2.40 -3.82
CA GLN A 295 -5.69 1.31 -4.76
C GLN A 295 -6.93 0.71 -5.40
N ALA A 296 -7.10 0.85 -6.72
CA ALA A 296 -8.20 0.23 -7.47
C ALA A 296 -8.28 -1.30 -7.28
N GLN A 297 -7.12 -1.97 -7.18
CA GLN A 297 -7.04 -3.41 -6.91
C GLN A 297 -7.71 -3.83 -5.59
N HIS A 298 -7.67 -2.99 -4.55
CA HIS A 298 -8.35 -3.30 -3.28
C HIS A 298 -9.86 -3.24 -3.41
N TYR A 299 -10.38 -2.26 -4.16
CA TYR A 299 -11.80 -2.21 -4.48
C TYR A 299 -12.23 -3.40 -5.33
N ALA A 300 -11.40 -3.85 -6.27
CA ALA A 300 -11.65 -5.06 -7.04
C ALA A 300 -11.70 -6.32 -6.14
N PHE A 301 -10.80 -6.45 -5.16
CA PHE A 301 -10.88 -7.53 -4.17
C PHE A 301 -12.16 -7.48 -3.34
N VAL A 302 -12.57 -6.29 -2.88
CA VAL A 302 -13.81 -6.14 -2.09
C VAL A 302 -15.05 -6.41 -2.95
N LYS A 303 -15.06 -5.99 -4.22
CA LYS A 303 -16.12 -6.30 -5.18
C LYS A 303 -16.30 -7.81 -5.36
N GLU A 304 -15.20 -8.54 -5.47
CA GLU A 304 -15.21 -9.99 -5.69
C GLU A 304 -15.58 -10.78 -4.42
N HIS A 305 -14.96 -10.44 -3.28
CA HIS A 305 -15.04 -11.26 -2.06
C HIS A 305 -16.06 -10.77 -1.03
N TYR A 306 -16.46 -9.50 -1.07
CA TYR A 306 -17.39 -8.88 -0.12
C TYR A 306 -18.41 -7.97 -0.85
N PRO A 307 -19.26 -8.51 -1.74
CA PRO A 307 -20.11 -7.70 -2.62
C PRO A 307 -21.10 -6.78 -1.88
N GLU A 308 -21.67 -7.21 -0.75
CA GLU A 308 -22.54 -6.33 0.07
C GLU A 308 -21.77 -5.13 0.63
N LEU A 309 -20.52 -5.36 1.06
CA LEU A 309 -19.64 -4.30 1.54
C LEU A 309 -19.27 -3.34 0.41
N TYR A 310 -19.03 -3.87 -0.80
CA TYR A 310 -18.71 -3.10 -1.98
C TYR A 310 -19.84 -2.13 -2.37
N GLU A 311 -21.11 -2.55 -2.31
CA GLU A 311 -22.23 -1.64 -2.58
C GLU A 311 -22.32 -0.51 -1.54
N ARG A 312 -22.03 -0.78 -0.26
CA ARG A 312 -21.92 0.29 0.76
C ARG A 312 -20.79 1.27 0.45
N VAL A 313 -19.66 0.79 -0.09
CA VAL A 313 -18.57 1.68 -0.53
C VAL A 313 -19.05 2.58 -1.67
N LYS A 314 -19.77 2.03 -2.66
CA LYS A 314 -20.34 2.83 -3.77
C LYS A 314 -21.29 3.91 -3.26
N ASP A 315 -22.17 3.57 -2.32
CA ASP A 315 -23.09 4.52 -1.71
C ASP A 315 -22.33 5.64 -0.96
N ALA A 316 -21.29 5.29 -0.21
CA ALA A 316 -20.46 6.26 0.50
C ALA A 316 -19.65 7.18 -0.45
N ILE A 317 -19.18 6.65 -1.58
CA ILE A 317 -18.52 7.45 -2.63
C ILE A 317 -19.52 8.40 -3.28
N ALA A 318 -20.70 7.93 -3.66
CA ALA A 318 -21.77 8.76 -4.23
C ALA A 318 -22.22 9.85 -3.26
N ALA A 319 -22.18 9.59 -1.95
CA ALA A 319 -22.46 10.55 -0.89
C ALA A 319 -21.31 11.55 -0.63
N GLY A 320 -20.14 11.39 -1.27
CA GLY A 320 -18.97 12.24 -1.08
C GLY A 320 -18.29 12.07 0.29
N ARG A 321 -18.53 10.94 0.96
CA ARG A 321 -18.00 10.63 2.30
C ARG A 321 -16.82 9.66 2.27
N TRP A 322 -16.69 8.93 1.15
CA TRP A 322 -15.55 8.08 0.82
C TRP A 322 -14.88 8.59 -0.45
N GLU A 323 -13.59 8.92 -0.38
CA GLU A 323 -12.81 9.42 -1.52
C GLU A 323 -11.95 8.31 -2.14
N VAL A 324 -12.09 8.12 -3.46
CA VAL A 324 -11.11 7.33 -4.23
C VAL A 324 -9.91 8.21 -4.57
N GLN A 325 -8.70 7.73 -4.27
CA GLN A 325 -7.44 8.49 -4.41
C GLN A 325 -6.48 7.75 -5.37
N GLY A 326 -5.36 8.35 -5.73
CA GLY A 326 -4.20 7.63 -6.29
C GLY A 326 -4.19 7.34 -7.78
N GLY A 327 -5.31 6.97 -8.39
CA GLY A 327 -5.43 6.78 -9.84
C GLY A 327 -4.65 5.61 -10.47
N MET A 328 -3.72 4.97 -9.75
CA MET A 328 -3.05 3.74 -10.18
C MET A 328 -3.82 2.48 -9.77
N TRP A 329 -3.56 1.38 -10.47
CA TRP A 329 -4.15 0.06 -10.15
C TRP A 329 -3.70 -0.43 -8.77
N VAL A 330 -2.40 -0.33 -8.48
CA VAL A 330 -1.80 -0.47 -7.15
C VAL A 330 -0.87 0.70 -6.87
N GLU A 331 -0.45 0.89 -5.61
CA GLU A 331 0.64 1.82 -5.29
C GLU A 331 1.98 1.24 -5.78
N ALA A 332 2.29 1.47 -7.05
CA ALA A 332 3.38 0.79 -7.76
C ALA A 332 4.76 1.41 -7.47
N ASP A 333 5.80 0.58 -7.56
CA ASP A 333 7.18 1.07 -7.62
C ASP A 333 7.36 2.02 -8.82
N CYS A 334 8.10 3.11 -8.61
CA CYS A 334 8.30 4.17 -9.60
C CYS A 334 9.72 4.24 -10.18
N ASN A 335 10.59 3.28 -9.86
CA ASN A 335 11.99 3.26 -10.31
C ASN A 335 12.28 2.12 -11.29
N VAL A 336 11.92 0.88 -10.93
CA VAL A 336 12.18 -0.33 -11.71
C VAL A 336 11.10 -0.56 -12.76
N THR A 337 9.86 -0.19 -12.45
CA THR A 337 8.71 -0.27 -13.35
C THR A 337 8.96 0.52 -14.64
N GLY A 338 8.68 -0.09 -15.80
CA GLY A 338 8.81 0.59 -17.10
C GLY A 338 7.80 1.72 -17.30
N GLY A 339 8.13 2.71 -18.14
CA GLY A 339 7.25 3.86 -18.41
C GLY A 339 5.86 3.47 -18.94
N GLU A 340 5.79 2.51 -19.88
CA GLU A 340 4.50 1.97 -20.34
C GLU A 340 3.72 1.32 -19.20
N SER A 341 4.38 0.56 -18.32
CA SER A 341 3.73 -0.03 -17.15
C SER A 341 3.16 1.04 -16.22
N LEU A 342 3.86 2.15 -15.98
CA LEU A 342 3.33 3.27 -15.18
C LEU A 342 2.10 3.91 -15.85
N ILE A 343 2.10 4.04 -17.19
CA ILE A 343 0.91 4.47 -17.94
C ILE A 343 -0.23 3.46 -17.75
N ARG A 344 0.05 2.16 -17.81
CA ARG A 344 -0.94 1.10 -17.58
C ARG A 344 -1.46 1.06 -16.15
N GLN A 345 -0.63 1.31 -15.14
CA GLN A 345 -1.07 1.48 -13.76
C GLN A 345 -2.17 2.55 -13.71
N ILE A 346 -1.93 3.73 -14.30
CA ILE A 346 -2.88 4.84 -14.29
C ILE A 346 -4.12 4.53 -15.16
N LEU A 347 -3.92 3.94 -16.34
CA LEU A 347 -5.01 3.59 -17.25
C LEU A 347 -6.00 2.64 -16.56
N HIS A 348 -5.52 1.53 -16.00
CA HIS A 348 -6.38 0.55 -15.34
C HIS A 348 -6.99 1.10 -14.04
N GLY A 349 -6.25 1.87 -13.25
CA GLY A 349 -6.77 2.49 -12.04
C GLY A 349 -7.87 3.52 -12.31
N LYS A 350 -7.61 4.50 -13.19
CA LYS A 350 -8.59 5.54 -13.55
C LYS A 350 -9.80 4.96 -14.28
N ASN A 351 -9.63 3.99 -15.17
CA ASN A 351 -10.77 3.35 -15.83
C ASN A 351 -11.65 2.62 -14.84
N PHE A 352 -11.07 1.88 -13.89
CA PHE A 352 -11.84 1.23 -12.83
C PHE A 352 -12.67 2.24 -12.03
N PHE A 353 -12.08 3.35 -11.58
CA PHE A 353 -12.82 4.38 -10.84
C PHE A 353 -13.91 5.07 -11.68
N ARG A 354 -13.66 5.28 -12.98
CA ARG A 354 -14.64 5.88 -13.89
C ARG A 354 -15.81 4.94 -14.15
N GLU A 355 -15.54 3.67 -14.41
CA GLU A 355 -16.54 2.65 -14.75
C GLU A 355 -17.39 2.26 -13.55
N GLU A 356 -16.76 2.05 -12.39
CA GLU A 356 -17.45 1.57 -11.20
C GLU A 356 -18.12 2.69 -10.38
N PHE A 357 -17.51 3.89 -10.35
CA PHE A 357 -17.91 4.97 -9.45
C PHE A 357 -18.25 6.28 -10.16
N GLY A 358 -17.98 6.40 -11.47
CA GLY A 358 -18.17 7.66 -12.20
C GLY A 358 -17.19 8.77 -11.79
N VAL A 359 -16.07 8.41 -11.15
CA VAL A 359 -15.08 9.36 -10.64
C VAL A 359 -13.83 9.34 -11.53
N ASP A 360 -13.41 10.51 -12.00
CA ASP A 360 -12.10 10.72 -12.62
C ASP A 360 -11.18 11.40 -11.61
N VAL A 361 -10.20 10.65 -11.10
CA VAL A 361 -9.26 11.12 -10.08
C VAL A 361 -8.13 11.94 -10.72
N ASP A 362 -7.77 13.05 -10.09
CA ASP A 362 -6.79 14.04 -10.55
C ASP A 362 -5.53 14.09 -9.68
N ASN A 363 -5.39 13.19 -8.71
CA ASN A 363 -4.22 13.04 -7.86
C ASN A 363 -3.60 11.64 -7.97
N LEU A 364 -2.28 11.57 -7.85
CA LEU A 364 -1.52 10.37 -7.54
C LEU A 364 -1.18 10.35 -6.04
N TRP A 365 -1.27 9.17 -5.43
CA TRP A 365 -1.19 8.98 -3.99
C TRP A 365 -0.29 7.78 -3.71
N LEU A 366 0.96 8.05 -3.36
CA LEU A 366 2.01 7.05 -3.15
C LEU A 366 2.80 7.38 -1.87
N PRO A 367 2.17 7.30 -0.67
CA PRO A 367 2.85 7.61 0.58
C PRO A 367 4.10 6.75 0.80
N ASP A 368 4.08 5.48 0.36
CA ASP A 368 5.10 4.50 0.76
C ASP A 368 6.12 4.05 -0.32
N VAL A 369 6.14 4.69 -1.49
CA VAL A 369 7.02 4.27 -2.59
C VAL A 369 8.47 4.77 -2.42
N PHE A 370 9.43 3.92 -2.78
CA PHE A 370 10.86 4.09 -2.51
C PHE A 370 11.60 4.98 -3.53
N GLY A 371 11.11 6.20 -3.75
CA GLY A 371 11.68 7.19 -4.68
C GLY A 371 10.90 7.28 -6.00
N TYR A 372 11.11 8.36 -6.76
CA TYR A 372 10.26 8.69 -7.91
C TYR A 372 11.05 9.23 -9.10
N SER A 373 10.85 8.57 -10.25
CA SER A 373 11.46 8.94 -11.53
C SER A 373 11.11 10.35 -11.98
N ALA A 374 12.10 11.04 -12.55
CA ALA A 374 11.96 12.37 -13.15
C ALA A 374 11.03 12.43 -14.38
N ALA A 375 10.62 11.27 -14.92
CA ALA A 375 9.65 11.20 -16.01
C ALA A 375 8.19 11.21 -15.51
N LEU A 376 7.95 10.98 -14.22
CA LEU A 376 6.60 10.81 -13.69
C LEU A 376 5.73 12.07 -13.87
N PRO A 377 6.20 13.32 -13.65
CA PRO A 377 5.37 14.51 -13.89
C PRO A 377 4.76 14.58 -15.29
N GLN A 378 5.52 14.17 -16.32
CA GLN A 378 5.03 14.10 -17.68
C GLN A 378 3.90 13.07 -17.83
N ILE A 379 4.11 11.87 -17.31
CA ILE A 379 3.14 10.77 -17.36
C ILE A 379 1.84 11.20 -16.67
N LEU A 380 1.94 11.84 -15.50
CA LEU A 380 0.78 12.31 -14.74
C LEU A 380 0.00 13.38 -15.49
N ARG A 381 0.68 14.41 -16.00
CA ARG A 381 0.03 15.48 -16.76
C ARG A 381 -0.67 14.96 -18.02
N GLN A 382 -0.05 14.04 -18.74
CA GLN A 382 -0.69 13.42 -19.92
C GLN A 382 -1.87 12.51 -19.56
N SER A 383 -1.94 12.05 -18.30
CA SER A 383 -3.03 11.22 -17.78
C SER A 383 -4.13 12.04 -17.06
N GLY A 384 -4.06 13.38 -17.12
CA GLY A 384 -4.98 14.27 -16.40
C GLY A 384 -4.86 14.14 -14.88
N ILE A 385 -3.65 13.96 -14.37
CA ILE A 385 -3.31 13.99 -12.95
C ILE A 385 -2.41 15.21 -12.72
N ASP A 386 -2.88 16.13 -11.88
CA ASP A 386 -2.25 17.43 -11.65
C ASP A 386 -1.59 17.53 -10.28
N TYR A 387 -1.90 16.57 -9.40
CA TYR A 387 -1.51 16.58 -8.00
C TYR A 387 -0.81 15.27 -7.61
N PHE A 388 0.14 15.38 -6.69
CA PHE A 388 0.90 14.23 -6.19
C PHE A 388 1.07 14.30 -4.68
N LEU A 389 0.72 13.21 -3.98
CA LEU A 389 1.02 13.00 -2.57
C LEU A 389 1.98 11.83 -2.38
N THR A 390 2.94 12.02 -1.47
CA THR A 390 3.92 11.02 -1.05
C THR A 390 4.39 11.31 0.37
N GLN A 391 5.11 10.38 1.02
CA GLN A 391 5.65 10.58 2.37
C GLN A 391 7.10 10.11 2.56
N LYS A 392 7.56 9.06 1.86
CA LYS A 392 8.90 8.48 2.09
C LYS A 392 10.08 9.46 1.98
N LEU A 393 9.97 10.55 1.22
CA LEU A 393 11.07 11.52 1.12
C LEU A 393 11.42 12.22 2.43
N SER A 394 10.50 12.24 3.40
CA SER A 394 10.79 12.70 4.76
C SER A 394 11.76 11.78 5.52
N TRP A 395 12.11 10.61 4.97
CA TRP A 395 12.96 9.59 5.61
C TRP A 395 14.34 9.49 4.95
N ASN A 396 14.76 10.52 4.22
CA ASN A 396 16.12 10.58 3.66
C ASN A 396 17.19 10.38 4.73
N GLN A 397 18.21 9.60 4.38
CA GLN A 397 19.26 9.18 5.30
C GLN A 397 20.21 10.33 5.68
N PHE A 398 20.50 11.25 4.75
CA PHE A 398 21.51 12.29 4.91
C PHE A 398 20.92 13.70 4.81
N ASN A 399 20.01 13.94 3.87
CA ASN A 399 19.49 15.29 3.59
C ASN A 399 17.98 15.39 3.85
N ASP A 400 17.60 16.31 4.74
CA ASP A 400 16.21 16.70 4.92
C ASP A 400 15.70 17.41 3.64
N PHE A 401 14.65 16.86 3.02
CA PHE A 401 14.13 17.35 1.74
C PHE A 401 13.55 18.76 1.89
N PRO A 402 13.92 19.77 1.09
CA PRO A 402 13.74 21.17 1.43
C PRO A 402 12.30 21.70 1.40
N HIS A 403 11.31 20.92 0.95
CA HIS A 403 9.93 21.38 0.76
C HIS A 403 8.89 20.37 1.24
N HIS A 404 7.76 20.85 1.76
CA HIS A 404 6.56 20.02 1.93
C HIS A 404 5.53 20.27 0.84
N THR A 405 5.46 21.48 0.28
CA THR A 405 4.58 21.82 -0.85
C THR A 405 5.37 22.51 -1.95
N PHE A 406 5.35 21.99 -3.17
CA PHE A 406 6.18 22.49 -4.27
C PHE A 406 5.62 22.06 -5.63
N ARG A 407 6.11 22.69 -6.70
CA ARG A 407 5.89 22.25 -8.08
C ARG A 407 6.99 21.28 -8.47
N TRP A 408 6.63 20.04 -8.76
CA TRP A 408 7.57 19.04 -9.23
C TRP A 408 7.62 19.04 -10.75
N GLN A 409 8.76 19.45 -11.29
CA GLN A 409 9.02 19.55 -12.72
C GLN A 409 9.80 18.32 -13.22
N GLY A 410 9.24 17.64 -14.22
CA GLY A 410 9.88 16.51 -14.90
C GLY A 410 10.96 16.95 -15.88
N ILE A 411 11.68 15.97 -16.44
CA ILE A 411 12.78 16.22 -17.40
C ILE A 411 12.35 16.92 -18.69
N ASP A 412 11.06 16.90 -19.02
CA ASP A 412 10.48 17.55 -20.20
C ASP A 412 9.92 18.95 -19.91
N GLY A 413 9.92 19.37 -18.64
CA GLY A 413 9.32 20.64 -18.18
C GLY A 413 7.85 20.55 -17.76
N SER A 414 7.21 19.37 -17.84
CA SER A 414 5.87 19.17 -17.27
C SER A 414 5.90 19.28 -15.75
N GLU A 415 4.89 19.92 -15.15
CA GLU A 415 4.83 20.16 -13.70
C GLU A 415 3.55 19.59 -13.07
N VAL A 416 3.68 19.06 -11.86
CA VAL A 416 2.55 18.71 -10.97
C VAL A 416 2.75 19.35 -9.59
N ILE A 417 1.66 19.67 -8.89
CA ILE A 417 1.74 20.15 -7.50
C ILE A 417 1.93 18.95 -6.59
N THR A 418 3.01 18.95 -5.82
CA THR A 418 3.38 17.85 -4.92
C THR A 418 3.31 18.28 -3.47
N HIS A 419 2.79 17.40 -2.60
CA HIS A 419 2.77 17.60 -1.16
C HIS A 419 3.24 16.36 -0.38
N PHE A 420 4.03 16.56 0.69
CA PHE A 420 4.29 15.55 1.73
C PHE A 420 3.72 16.04 3.06
N PRO A 421 2.93 15.23 3.79
CA PRO A 421 2.46 15.60 5.12
C PRO A 421 3.63 15.95 6.07
N PRO A 422 3.61 17.13 6.72
CA PRO A 422 4.70 17.57 7.60
C PRO A 422 4.78 16.82 8.93
N GLU A 423 3.87 15.88 9.15
CA GLU A 423 3.94 14.90 10.23
C GLU A 423 5.08 13.88 10.05
N ASN A 424 5.66 13.79 8.85
CA ASN A 424 6.65 12.80 8.44
C ASN A 424 6.16 11.34 8.54
N ASN A 425 4.84 11.14 8.49
CA ASN A 425 4.19 9.84 8.54
C ASN A 425 2.83 9.91 7.83
N TYR A 426 2.30 8.74 7.46
CA TYR A 426 0.95 8.56 6.92
C TYR A 426 0.06 7.69 7.82
N ASN A 427 0.49 7.53 9.08
CA ASN A 427 -0.08 6.69 10.13
C ASN A 427 -0.44 7.56 11.36
N SER A 428 -1.01 8.73 11.12
CA SER A 428 -1.19 9.71 12.20
C SER A 428 -2.26 9.27 13.20
N PRO A 429 -1.99 9.29 14.51
CA PRO A 429 -3.01 9.10 15.54
C PRO A 429 -3.85 10.37 15.77
N LEU A 430 -3.59 11.44 15.00
CA LEU A 430 -4.23 12.75 15.12
C LEU A 430 -4.21 13.26 16.57
N THR A 431 -3.04 13.23 17.21
CA THR A 431 -2.84 13.76 18.57
C THR A 431 -2.10 15.10 18.54
N PRO A 432 -2.20 15.94 19.59
CA PRO A 432 -1.53 17.25 19.62
C PRO A 432 -0.02 17.17 19.34
N GLU A 433 0.68 16.16 19.84
CA GLU A 433 2.12 16.00 19.64
C GLU A 433 2.50 15.90 18.16
N TYR A 434 1.67 15.25 17.36
CA TYR A 434 1.91 15.07 15.93
C TYR A 434 1.57 16.33 15.14
N VAL A 435 0.38 16.91 15.35
CA VAL A 435 -0.09 18.07 14.56
C VAL A 435 0.65 19.36 14.91
N ILE A 436 1.08 19.55 16.16
CA ILE A 436 1.90 20.71 16.56
C ILE A 436 3.30 20.58 15.95
N ALA A 437 3.92 19.39 16.03
CA ALA A 437 5.22 19.16 15.40
C ALA A 437 5.14 19.30 13.87
N ALA A 438 4.00 19.00 13.26
CA ALA A 438 3.75 19.21 11.84
C ALA A 438 3.68 20.70 11.47
N GLU A 439 2.91 21.49 12.23
CA GLU A 439 2.84 22.96 12.06
C GLU A 439 4.23 23.60 12.22
N GLU A 440 5.03 23.12 13.17
CA GLU A 440 6.40 23.59 13.38
C GLU A 440 7.34 23.21 12.22
N ARG A 441 7.21 22.00 11.66
CA ARG A 441 8.04 21.49 10.56
C ARG A 441 7.62 21.96 9.17
N PHE A 442 6.36 22.36 8.98
CA PHE A 442 5.84 22.74 7.67
C PHE A 442 6.65 23.90 7.09
N LYS A 443 7.30 23.66 5.95
CA LYS A 443 8.35 24.54 5.40
C LYS A 443 7.76 25.75 4.70
N GLU A 444 6.60 25.58 4.08
CA GLU A 444 5.89 26.62 3.34
C GLU A 444 4.84 27.37 4.18
N LYS A 445 4.90 27.29 5.52
CA LYS A 445 3.92 27.91 6.45
C LYS A 445 3.83 29.44 6.40
N ASP A 446 4.82 30.11 5.80
CA ASP A 446 4.83 31.56 5.55
C ASP A 446 4.08 31.93 4.26
N VAL A 447 3.76 30.94 3.43
CA VAL A 447 3.06 31.09 2.15
C VAL A 447 1.70 30.42 2.17
N VAL A 448 1.62 29.19 2.69
CA VAL A 448 0.49 28.28 2.64
C VAL A 448 -0.11 28.14 4.04
N ASP A 449 -1.42 28.36 4.15
CA ASP A 449 -2.14 28.42 5.45
C ASP A 449 -2.69 27.06 5.92
N GLU A 450 -2.54 26.00 5.11
CA GLU A 450 -3.10 24.67 5.35
C GLU A 450 -2.14 23.56 4.90
N PHE A 451 -2.06 22.47 5.67
CA PHE A 451 -1.39 21.23 5.27
C PHE A 451 -2.34 20.03 5.47
N ILE A 452 -2.07 18.91 4.81
CA ILE A 452 -2.88 17.69 4.94
C ILE A 452 -2.31 16.76 6.02
N SER A 453 -3.20 16.12 6.77
CA SER A 453 -2.87 15.04 7.72
C SER A 453 -3.54 13.76 7.27
N LEU A 454 -2.74 12.69 7.16
CA LEU A 454 -3.22 11.35 6.85
C LEU A 454 -3.32 10.58 8.15
N PHE A 455 -4.53 10.52 8.71
CA PHE A 455 -4.73 9.91 10.01
C PHE A 455 -5.34 8.53 9.89
N GLY A 456 -4.93 7.63 10.79
CA GLY A 456 -5.26 6.22 10.77
C GLY A 456 -4.05 5.33 10.97
N ILE A 457 -4.28 4.03 11.03
CA ILE A 457 -3.23 3.02 11.01
C ILE A 457 -3.25 2.35 9.64
N GLY A 458 -2.10 2.36 8.98
CA GLY A 458 -1.83 1.76 7.68
C GLY A 458 -0.81 0.64 7.75
N ASP A 459 -0.09 0.42 6.65
CA ASP A 459 0.76 -0.72 6.27
C ASP A 459 -0.03 -2.03 6.26
N GLY A 460 -0.60 -2.44 7.40
CA GLY A 460 -1.47 -3.60 7.52
C GLY A 460 -2.97 -3.31 7.36
N GLY A 461 -3.35 -2.07 7.07
CA GLY A 461 -4.72 -1.58 7.15
C GLY A 461 -5.22 -1.29 8.56
N GLY A 462 -6.54 -1.21 8.72
CA GLY A 462 -7.22 -0.85 9.98
C GLY A 462 -7.83 0.55 9.96
N GLY A 463 -7.11 1.53 9.41
CA GLY A 463 -7.53 2.92 9.29
C GLY A 463 -7.76 3.61 10.63
N PRO A 464 -8.42 4.78 10.65
CA PRO A 464 -8.77 5.47 11.88
C PRO A 464 -9.65 4.63 12.79
N LYS A 465 -9.38 4.71 14.09
CA LYS A 465 -10.36 4.32 15.11
C LYS A 465 -11.19 5.53 15.55
N GLU A 466 -12.30 5.22 16.21
CA GLU A 466 -13.28 6.21 16.66
C GLU A 466 -12.62 7.33 17.47
N GLU A 467 -11.69 6.97 18.34
CA GLU A 467 -10.95 7.91 19.17
C GLU A 467 -10.14 8.93 18.36
N TYR A 468 -9.62 8.56 17.19
CA TYR A 468 -8.85 9.50 16.36
C TYR A 468 -9.77 10.57 15.77
N ILE A 469 -10.98 10.18 15.36
CA ILE A 469 -12.00 11.13 14.89
C ILE A 469 -12.40 12.08 16.03
N GLU A 470 -12.63 11.55 17.22
CA GLU A 470 -12.95 12.34 18.41
C GLU A 470 -11.84 13.29 18.85
N LEU A 471 -10.57 12.91 18.66
CA LEU A 471 -9.42 13.79 18.88
C LEU A 471 -9.39 14.93 17.87
N GLY A 472 -9.64 14.64 16.58
CA GLY A 472 -9.77 15.66 15.54
C GLY A 472 -10.88 16.67 15.86
N LEU A 473 -12.06 16.18 16.29
CA LEU A 473 -13.18 17.03 16.71
C LEU A 473 -12.84 17.91 17.92
N ARG A 474 -12.09 17.39 18.89
CA ARG A 474 -11.60 18.18 20.04
C ARG A 474 -10.60 19.25 19.66
N MET A 475 -9.85 19.03 18.58
CA MET A 475 -8.83 19.94 18.07
C MET A 475 -9.32 20.80 16.90
N ALA A 476 -10.63 20.82 16.64
CA ALA A 476 -11.17 21.60 15.52
C ALA A 476 -10.82 23.10 15.61
N ASP A 477 -10.83 23.64 16.84
CA ASP A 477 -10.44 25.02 17.14
C ASP A 477 -9.89 25.11 18.57
N LEU A 478 -8.78 24.43 18.86
CA LEU A 478 -8.22 24.31 20.21
C LEU A 478 -6.96 25.15 20.41
N GLU A 479 -6.92 25.97 21.46
CA GLU A 479 -5.76 26.78 21.84
C GLU A 479 -4.54 25.88 22.12
N GLY A 480 -3.53 26.02 21.26
CA GLY A 480 -2.28 25.29 21.32
C GLY A 480 -2.11 24.25 20.20
N THR A 481 -3.09 24.06 19.32
CA THR A 481 -2.99 23.22 18.12
C THR A 481 -3.28 24.04 16.86
N PRO A 482 -2.87 23.57 15.65
CA PRO A 482 -3.49 24.04 14.42
C PRO A 482 -4.99 23.69 14.41
N ARG A 483 -5.77 24.38 13.57
CA ARG A 483 -7.23 24.15 13.42
C ARG A 483 -7.48 22.94 12.54
N ILE A 484 -8.14 21.92 13.07
CA ILE A 484 -8.37 20.68 12.32
C ILE A 484 -9.77 20.67 11.70
N ARG A 485 -9.86 20.29 10.43
CA ARG A 485 -11.14 19.94 9.79
C ARG A 485 -10.98 18.63 9.02
N PHE A 486 -12.05 17.86 8.95
CA PHE A 486 -12.09 16.74 8.02
C PHE A 486 -12.44 17.25 6.62
N GLY A 487 -11.81 16.67 5.60
CA GLY A 487 -12.02 17.04 4.21
C GLY A 487 -11.43 16.00 3.27
N THR A 488 -11.56 16.24 1.98
CA THR A 488 -11.02 15.34 0.95
C THR A 488 -9.64 15.81 0.47
N ALA A 489 -8.82 14.89 -0.03
CA ALA A 489 -7.56 15.22 -0.68
C ALA A 489 -7.76 16.19 -1.84
N LYS A 490 -8.84 16.00 -2.62
CA LYS A 490 -9.21 16.90 -3.71
C LYS A 490 -9.42 18.35 -3.23
N GLU A 491 -10.15 18.56 -2.14
CA GLU A 491 -10.34 19.90 -1.57
C GLU A 491 -9.01 20.54 -1.17
N PHE A 492 -8.11 19.77 -0.55
CA PHE A 492 -6.79 20.25 -0.16
C PHE A 492 -5.97 20.69 -1.38
N PHE A 493 -5.85 19.81 -2.37
CA PHE A 493 -5.04 20.04 -3.55
C PHE A 493 -5.54 21.18 -4.43
N HIS A 494 -6.85 21.25 -4.70
CA HIS A 494 -7.44 22.39 -5.42
C HIS A 494 -7.27 23.69 -4.62
N GLY A 495 -7.28 23.59 -3.29
CA GLY A 495 -6.95 24.69 -2.39
C GLY A 495 -5.51 25.20 -2.53
N LEU A 496 -4.57 24.40 -3.04
CA LEU A 496 -3.18 24.81 -3.26
C LEU A 496 -2.98 25.64 -4.54
N ASP A 497 -3.90 25.59 -5.50
CA ASP A 497 -3.79 26.30 -6.78
C ASP A 497 -3.60 27.80 -6.60
N LYS A 498 -4.20 28.41 -5.56
CA LYS A 498 -4.04 29.83 -5.23
C LYS A 498 -2.61 30.22 -4.83
N TYR A 499 -1.76 29.24 -4.49
CA TYR A 499 -0.38 29.46 -4.09
C TYR A 499 0.63 29.09 -5.19
N VAL A 500 0.19 28.54 -6.33
CA VAL A 500 1.05 27.94 -7.36
C VAL A 500 2.23 28.84 -7.79
N ASP A 501 2.00 30.15 -7.95
CA ASP A 501 3.02 31.11 -8.37
C ASP A 501 4.08 31.41 -7.29
N ARG A 502 3.80 31.06 -6.04
CA ARG A 502 4.66 31.26 -4.87
C ARG A 502 5.34 29.97 -4.43
N LEU A 503 4.97 28.82 -5.01
CA LEU A 503 5.55 27.54 -4.66
C LEU A 503 6.95 27.36 -5.29
N PRO A 504 7.90 26.77 -4.54
CA PRO A 504 9.21 26.43 -5.07
C PRO A 504 9.10 25.36 -6.18
N ILE A 505 10.10 25.29 -7.05
CA ILE A 505 10.18 24.27 -8.11
C ILE A 505 11.28 23.28 -7.75
N TRP A 506 10.96 21.99 -7.79
CA TRP A 506 11.95 20.91 -7.77
C TRP A 506 12.06 20.29 -9.16
N VAL A 507 13.25 20.30 -9.76
CA VAL A 507 13.48 19.80 -11.12
C VAL A 507 14.17 18.43 -11.06
N GLY A 508 13.59 17.45 -11.74
CA GLY A 508 14.19 16.13 -11.93
C GLY A 508 13.67 15.08 -10.94
N GLU A 509 14.55 14.16 -10.55
CA GLU A 509 14.19 13.00 -9.73
C GLU A 509 13.88 13.41 -8.29
N LEU A 510 12.88 12.77 -7.69
CA LEU A 510 12.69 12.78 -6.24
C LEU A 510 13.42 11.57 -5.65
N TYR A 511 14.74 11.73 -5.50
CA TYR A 511 15.64 10.67 -5.05
C TYR A 511 15.45 10.37 -3.55
N LEU A 512 15.12 9.12 -3.23
CA LEU A 512 15.09 8.63 -1.85
C LEU A 512 16.47 8.10 -1.44
N GLU A 513 17.05 8.68 -0.40
CA GLU A 513 18.39 8.32 0.08
C GLU A 513 18.43 7.03 0.93
N LEU A 514 17.32 6.30 0.98
CA LEU A 514 17.10 5.08 1.76
C LEU A 514 16.71 3.92 0.83
N HIS A 515 16.78 2.69 1.33
CA HIS A 515 16.30 1.48 0.63
C HIS A 515 16.98 1.15 -0.73
N ARG A 516 18.19 1.65 -1.02
CA ARG A 516 18.90 1.40 -2.31
C ARG A 516 19.11 -0.08 -2.67
N GLY A 517 19.14 -0.98 -1.69
CA GLY A 517 19.25 -2.44 -1.92
C GLY A 517 18.08 -3.02 -2.73
N THR A 518 16.94 -2.32 -2.75
CA THR A 518 15.73 -2.69 -3.48
C THR A 518 15.92 -2.69 -5.01
N PHE A 519 16.94 -2.00 -5.54
CA PHE A 519 17.25 -2.05 -6.97
C PHE A 519 17.82 -3.40 -7.42
N THR A 520 18.40 -4.19 -6.50
CA THR A 520 19.16 -5.41 -6.85
C THR A 520 18.55 -6.69 -6.29
N THR A 521 17.97 -6.65 -5.10
CA THR A 521 17.33 -7.84 -4.48
C THR A 521 16.24 -8.42 -5.39
N GLN A 522 15.93 -9.71 -5.27
CA GLN A 522 14.90 -10.38 -6.08
C GLN A 522 15.08 -10.19 -7.60
N ALA A 523 16.31 -10.32 -8.10
CA ALA A 523 16.66 -10.11 -9.51
C ALA A 523 15.83 -10.97 -10.49
N ALA A 524 15.41 -12.18 -10.08
CA ALA A 524 14.56 -13.04 -10.89
C ALA A 524 13.14 -12.44 -11.11
N VAL A 525 12.56 -11.83 -10.08
CA VAL A 525 11.27 -11.10 -10.17
C VAL A 525 11.41 -9.92 -11.13
N LYS A 526 12.45 -9.10 -10.95
CA LYS A 526 12.73 -7.93 -11.80
C LYS A 526 12.96 -8.32 -13.27
N ARG A 527 13.70 -9.40 -13.51
CA ARG A 527 13.93 -9.97 -14.85
C ARG A 527 12.62 -10.41 -15.50
N ALA A 528 11.78 -11.13 -14.74
CA ALA A 528 10.50 -11.61 -15.25
C ALA A 528 9.54 -10.45 -15.56
N ASN A 529 9.47 -9.42 -14.69
CA ASN A 529 8.71 -8.19 -14.97
C ASN A 529 9.17 -7.54 -16.29
N ARG A 530 10.47 -7.33 -16.46
CA ARG A 530 10.99 -6.72 -17.72
C ARG A 530 10.69 -7.58 -18.95
N GLN A 531 10.74 -8.90 -18.81
CA GLN A 531 10.38 -9.84 -19.88
C GLN A 531 8.89 -9.77 -20.24
N LEU A 532 8.00 -9.57 -19.26
CA LEU A 532 6.57 -9.37 -19.48
C LEU A 532 6.30 -8.04 -20.16
N GLU A 533 6.90 -6.95 -19.68
CA GLU A 533 6.74 -5.61 -20.29
C GLU A 533 7.08 -5.62 -21.79
N HIS A 534 8.19 -6.25 -22.16
CA HIS A 534 8.57 -6.38 -23.56
C HIS A 534 7.62 -7.29 -24.37
N ARG A 535 7.19 -8.42 -23.79
CA ARG A 535 6.27 -9.35 -24.46
C ARG A 535 4.89 -8.74 -24.67
N LEU A 536 4.34 -8.09 -23.65
CA LEU A 536 3.04 -7.42 -23.71
C LEU A 536 3.05 -6.33 -24.78
N ARG A 537 4.06 -5.46 -24.77
CA ARG A 537 4.22 -4.45 -25.83
C ARG A 537 4.28 -5.08 -27.23
N ALA A 538 5.10 -6.12 -27.41
CA ALA A 538 5.22 -6.78 -28.71
C ALA A 538 3.91 -7.47 -29.14
N LEU A 539 3.22 -8.10 -28.20
CA LEU A 539 1.97 -8.81 -28.43
C LEU A 539 0.85 -7.86 -28.80
N GLU A 540 0.69 -6.76 -28.07
CA GLU A 540 -0.30 -5.73 -28.38
C GLU A 540 -0.02 -5.09 -29.75
N PHE A 541 1.25 -4.81 -30.06
CA PHE A 541 1.64 -4.31 -31.38
C PHE A 541 1.23 -5.28 -32.49
N LEU A 542 1.61 -6.56 -32.38
CA LEU A 542 1.29 -7.55 -33.41
C LEU A 542 -0.23 -7.82 -33.50
N SER A 543 -0.92 -7.83 -32.37
CA SER A 543 -2.37 -7.98 -32.33
C SER A 543 -3.07 -6.80 -33.03
N SER A 544 -2.50 -5.59 -32.95
CA SER A 544 -3.02 -4.41 -33.65
C SER A 544 -2.87 -4.45 -35.17
N CYS A 545 -2.04 -5.36 -35.70
CA CYS A 545 -1.92 -5.61 -37.14
C CYS A 545 -3.05 -6.50 -37.69
N LEU A 546 -3.87 -7.10 -36.82
CA LEU A 546 -5.02 -7.92 -37.19
C LEU A 546 -6.32 -7.08 -37.15
N PRO A 547 -7.44 -7.58 -37.72
CA PRO A 547 -8.76 -6.96 -37.55
C PRO A 547 -9.11 -6.75 -36.07
N VAL A 548 -9.73 -5.60 -35.74
CA VAL A 548 -9.96 -5.16 -34.36
C VAL A 548 -10.77 -6.14 -33.51
N ASP A 549 -11.69 -6.89 -34.15
CA ASP A 549 -12.53 -7.92 -33.56
C ASP A 549 -11.76 -9.18 -33.14
N THR A 550 -10.50 -9.32 -33.57
CA THR A 550 -9.59 -10.40 -33.18
C THR A 550 -8.61 -10.01 -32.09
N TYR A 551 -8.62 -8.74 -31.64
CA TYR A 551 -7.73 -8.26 -30.59
C TYR A 551 -8.06 -8.96 -29.25
N PRO A 552 -7.10 -9.64 -28.59
CA PRO A 552 -7.36 -10.46 -27.41
C PRO A 552 -7.45 -9.61 -26.14
N GLN A 553 -8.43 -8.69 -26.10
CA GLN A 553 -8.59 -7.67 -25.05
C GLN A 553 -8.64 -8.28 -23.65
N ASP A 554 -9.56 -9.21 -23.39
CA ASP A 554 -9.80 -9.77 -22.05
C ASP A 554 -8.57 -10.51 -21.51
N GLU A 555 -7.89 -11.26 -22.38
CA GLU A 555 -6.68 -12.01 -22.03
C GLU A 555 -5.51 -11.06 -21.74
N LEU A 556 -5.31 -10.04 -22.58
CA LEU A 556 -4.28 -9.01 -22.37
C LEU A 556 -4.52 -8.24 -21.08
N GLU A 557 -5.76 -7.86 -20.81
CA GLU A 557 -6.13 -7.16 -19.59
C GLU A 557 -5.86 -8.01 -18.34
N ALA A 558 -6.19 -9.30 -18.38
CA ALA A 558 -5.90 -10.21 -17.26
C ALA A 558 -4.39 -10.37 -17.02
N ILE A 559 -3.59 -10.46 -18.08
CA ILE A 559 -2.12 -10.53 -17.97
C ILE A 559 -1.54 -9.20 -17.47
N TRP A 560 -2.05 -8.06 -17.95
CA TRP A 560 -1.67 -6.74 -17.47
C TRP A 560 -1.99 -6.58 -15.99
N LYS A 561 -3.24 -6.83 -15.55
CA LYS A 561 -3.61 -6.74 -14.13
C LYS A 561 -2.72 -7.60 -13.22
N THR A 562 -2.35 -8.81 -13.67
CA THR A 562 -1.39 -9.66 -12.94
C THR A 562 0.02 -9.05 -12.89
N THR A 563 0.48 -8.48 -14.01
CA THR A 563 1.78 -7.81 -14.09
C THR A 563 1.81 -6.57 -13.18
N LEU A 564 0.78 -5.73 -13.25
CA LEU A 564 0.63 -4.51 -12.47
C LEU A 564 0.50 -4.80 -10.97
N LEU A 565 -0.20 -5.87 -10.58
CA LEU A 565 -0.25 -6.34 -9.19
C LEU A 565 1.16 -6.62 -8.65
N ASN A 566 1.98 -7.33 -9.44
CA ASN A 566 3.36 -7.68 -9.06
C ASN A 566 4.34 -6.50 -9.13
N GLN A 567 3.91 -5.32 -9.61
CA GLN A 567 4.66 -4.07 -9.58
C GLN A 567 4.41 -3.23 -8.32
N PHE A 568 3.62 -3.73 -7.37
CA PHE A 568 3.44 -3.11 -6.06
C PHE A 568 4.80 -2.81 -5.40
N HIS A 569 4.87 -1.70 -4.66
CA HIS A 569 6.13 -1.14 -4.16
C HIS A 569 6.89 -1.99 -3.13
N ASP A 570 6.30 -3.07 -2.61
CA ASP A 570 7.06 -4.09 -1.87
C ASP A 570 7.42 -5.34 -2.69
N ILE A 571 6.56 -5.73 -3.65
CA ILE A 571 6.74 -6.96 -4.42
C ILE A 571 7.89 -6.82 -5.40
N LEU A 572 7.83 -5.82 -6.29
CA LEU A 572 8.85 -5.64 -7.33
C LEU A 572 10.20 -5.20 -6.75
N PRO A 573 10.26 -4.25 -5.80
CA PRO A 573 11.51 -3.83 -5.18
C PRO A 573 12.13 -4.95 -4.33
N GLY A 574 11.32 -5.89 -3.85
CA GLY A 574 11.78 -7.12 -3.24
C GLY A 574 11.99 -7.00 -1.72
N SER A 575 10.97 -6.48 -1.02
CA SER A 575 10.90 -6.29 0.43
C SER A 575 9.82 -7.13 1.16
N CYS A 576 9.15 -8.07 0.49
CA CYS A 576 8.19 -9.01 1.09
C CYS A 576 8.82 -10.28 1.70
N ILE A 577 8.00 -11.08 2.39
CA ILE A 577 8.32 -12.45 2.83
C ILE A 577 8.35 -13.47 1.68
N ASN A 578 9.05 -14.59 1.87
CA ASN A 578 9.23 -15.63 0.84
C ASN A 578 7.94 -16.16 0.17
N PRO A 579 6.83 -16.42 0.90
CA PRO A 579 5.58 -16.85 0.27
C PRO A 579 5.08 -15.91 -0.83
N VAL A 580 5.30 -14.60 -0.71
CA VAL A 580 4.92 -13.62 -1.73
C VAL A 580 5.69 -13.86 -3.04
N TYR A 581 7.00 -14.12 -2.95
CA TYR A 581 7.81 -14.37 -4.15
C TYR A 581 7.50 -15.71 -4.80
N ASN A 582 7.15 -16.73 -4.04
CA ASN A 582 6.69 -18.00 -4.62
C ASN A 582 5.46 -17.76 -5.51
N THR A 583 4.49 -16.96 -5.03
CA THR A 583 3.32 -16.55 -5.80
C THR A 583 3.71 -15.68 -7.00
N ALA A 584 4.55 -14.67 -6.82
CA ALA A 584 5.00 -13.79 -7.89
C ALA A 584 5.75 -14.55 -9.00
N HIS A 585 6.61 -15.51 -8.65
CA HIS A 585 7.30 -16.36 -9.62
C HIS A 585 6.33 -17.22 -10.42
N ALA A 586 5.33 -17.83 -9.77
CA ALA A 586 4.32 -18.63 -10.43
C ALA A 586 3.45 -17.78 -11.38
N GLN A 587 2.98 -16.62 -10.90
CA GLN A 587 2.18 -15.68 -11.69
C GLN A 587 2.96 -15.14 -12.90
N HIS A 588 4.22 -14.74 -12.72
CA HIS A 588 5.06 -14.31 -13.83
C HIS A 588 5.29 -15.43 -14.86
N ALA A 589 5.55 -16.66 -14.41
CA ALA A 589 5.75 -17.79 -15.31
C ALA A 589 4.49 -18.11 -16.13
N ASP A 590 3.32 -18.08 -15.49
CA ASP A 590 2.03 -18.27 -16.17
C ASP A 590 1.75 -17.13 -17.18
N ALA A 591 1.92 -15.88 -16.76
CA ALA A 591 1.74 -14.71 -17.61
C ALA A 591 2.66 -14.74 -18.85
N LEU A 592 3.93 -15.13 -18.68
CA LEU A 592 4.88 -15.29 -19.79
C LEU A 592 4.43 -16.37 -20.76
N LYS A 593 3.99 -17.53 -20.24
CA LYS A 593 3.48 -18.64 -21.05
C LYS A 593 2.22 -18.25 -21.83
N ARG A 594 1.30 -17.51 -21.20
CA ARG A 594 0.09 -16.99 -21.86
C ARG A 594 0.44 -15.99 -22.97
N CYS A 595 1.39 -15.08 -22.72
CA CYS A 595 1.93 -14.20 -23.76
C CYS A 595 2.49 -14.99 -24.96
N ASP A 596 3.31 -16.02 -24.70
CA ASP A 596 3.92 -16.82 -25.76
C ASP A 596 2.86 -17.59 -26.58
N LEU A 597 1.79 -18.08 -25.94
CA LEU A 597 0.66 -18.74 -26.62
C LEU A 597 -0.15 -17.76 -27.48
N LEU A 598 -0.46 -16.58 -26.95
CA LEU A 598 -1.15 -15.53 -27.70
C LEU A 598 -0.31 -15.04 -28.88
N MET A 599 1.00 -14.86 -28.66
CA MET A 599 1.97 -14.49 -29.69
C MET A 599 1.97 -15.51 -30.83
N HIS A 600 1.98 -16.81 -30.50
CA HIS A 600 1.88 -17.86 -31.51
C HIS A 600 0.56 -17.77 -32.29
N THR A 601 -0.56 -17.54 -31.62
CA THR A 601 -1.89 -17.42 -32.25
C THR A 601 -1.95 -16.24 -33.22
N VAL A 602 -1.46 -15.07 -32.78
CA VAL A 602 -1.35 -13.86 -33.61
C VAL A 602 -0.42 -14.10 -34.80
N ALA A 603 0.75 -14.71 -34.57
CA ALA A 603 1.70 -15.02 -35.63
C ALA A 603 1.11 -15.98 -36.69
N THR A 604 0.34 -17.00 -36.30
CA THR A 604 -0.32 -17.91 -37.25
C THR A 604 -1.46 -17.25 -38.04
N SER A 605 -1.97 -16.11 -37.56
CA SER A 605 -2.97 -15.32 -38.28
C SER A 605 -2.31 -14.33 -39.26
N LEU A 606 -1.14 -13.80 -38.90
CA LEU A 606 -0.38 -12.86 -39.73
C LEU A 606 0.44 -13.54 -40.83
N PHE A 607 0.98 -14.73 -40.57
CA PHE A 607 1.95 -15.39 -41.43
C PHE A 607 1.54 -16.83 -41.79
N ALA A 608 1.79 -17.21 -43.04
CA ALA A 608 1.59 -18.58 -43.49
C ALA A 608 2.65 -19.51 -42.89
N LYS A 609 2.23 -20.69 -42.43
CA LYS A 609 3.14 -21.69 -41.86
C LYS A 609 3.99 -22.35 -42.96
N ASP A 610 5.31 -22.33 -42.78
CA ASP A 610 6.28 -23.11 -43.54
C ASP A 610 7.40 -23.59 -42.60
N ASP A 611 7.64 -24.91 -42.54
CA ASP A 611 8.63 -25.52 -41.63
C ASP A 611 10.08 -25.21 -42.02
N ASN A 612 10.32 -24.77 -43.26
CA ASN A 612 11.62 -24.34 -43.77
C ASN A 612 11.79 -22.82 -43.78
N SER A 613 10.85 -22.07 -43.21
CA SER A 613 10.94 -20.61 -43.10
C SER A 613 10.87 -20.13 -41.65
N LEU A 614 11.40 -18.94 -41.39
CA LEU A 614 11.34 -18.25 -40.11
C LEU A 614 11.07 -16.76 -40.36
N VAL A 615 10.05 -16.22 -39.72
CA VAL A 615 9.77 -14.78 -39.75
C VAL A 615 10.41 -14.12 -38.53
N LEU A 616 11.19 -13.07 -38.76
CA LEU A 616 11.74 -12.20 -37.73
C LEU A 616 11.01 -10.87 -37.79
N PHE A 617 10.24 -10.55 -36.77
CA PHE A 617 9.51 -9.29 -36.67
C PHE A 617 10.21 -8.33 -35.71
N ASN A 618 10.47 -7.10 -36.16
CA ASN A 618 11.03 -6.03 -35.35
C ASN A 618 9.91 -5.09 -34.87
N THR A 619 9.55 -5.19 -33.59
CA THR A 619 8.55 -4.30 -32.95
C THR A 619 9.14 -2.97 -32.46
N LEU A 620 10.43 -2.72 -32.71
CA LEU A 620 11.09 -1.46 -32.38
C LEU A 620 10.89 -0.44 -33.49
N ALA A 621 10.90 0.84 -33.09
CA ALA A 621 10.86 1.98 -34.00
C ALA A 621 12.24 2.32 -34.61
N CYS A 622 13.25 1.49 -34.33
CA CYS A 622 14.60 1.59 -34.89
C CYS A 622 14.97 0.26 -35.60
N PRO A 623 15.88 0.30 -36.59
CA PRO A 623 16.34 -0.92 -37.24
C PRO A 623 17.05 -1.82 -36.22
N TYR A 624 16.85 -3.13 -36.34
CA TYR A 624 17.63 -4.13 -35.63
C TYR A 624 18.71 -4.66 -36.58
N GLU A 625 19.96 -4.66 -36.12
CA GLU A 625 21.07 -5.29 -36.82
C GLU A 625 21.89 -6.10 -35.82
N GLY A 626 22.02 -7.40 -36.07
CA GLY A 626 22.76 -8.27 -35.18
C GLY A 626 22.47 -9.76 -35.36
N GLY A 627 23.07 -10.57 -34.49
CA GLY A 627 22.89 -12.01 -34.47
C GLY A 627 21.52 -12.43 -33.94
N VAL A 628 20.88 -13.39 -34.60
CA VAL A 628 19.67 -14.08 -34.12
C VAL A 628 19.93 -15.57 -34.08
N MET A 629 19.71 -16.18 -32.92
CA MET A 629 19.83 -17.63 -32.73
C MET A 629 18.67 -18.33 -33.46
N LEU A 630 19.01 -19.21 -34.40
CA LEU A 630 18.06 -19.96 -35.20
C LEU A 630 17.65 -21.28 -34.53
N PRO A 631 16.50 -21.86 -34.93
CA PRO A 631 16.06 -23.16 -34.43
C PRO A 631 17.12 -24.26 -34.65
N GLU A 632 17.26 -25.18 -33.70
CA GLU A 632 18.24 -26.28 -33.77
C GLU A 632 18.09 -27.15 -35.03
N ARG A 633 16.86 -27.32 -35.54
CA ARG A 633 16.58 -28.00 -36.82
C ARG A 633 17.25 -27.34 -38.04
N TRP A 634 17.81 -26.15 -37.92
CA TRP A 634 18.51 -25.42 -38.99
C TRP A 634 20.03 -25.50 -38.85
N SER A 635 20.55 -26.27 -37.89
CA SER A 635 22.00 -26.50 -37.69
C SER A 635 22.73 -26.99 -38.95
N GLU A 636 22.04 -27.73 -39.81
CA GLU A 636 22.54 -28.19 -41.11
C GLU A 636 21.88 -27.40 -42.25
N GLY A 637 22.65 -26.63 -43.02
CA GLY A 637 22.15 -25.89 -44.18
C GLY A 637 22.80 -24.52 -44.36
N ILE A 638 22.31 -23.77 -45.33
CA ILE A 638 22.51 -22.32 -45.44
C ILE A 638 21.19 -21.60 -45.22
N VAL A 639 21.28 -20.34 -44.80
CA VAL A 639 20.12 -19.48 -44.56
C VAL A 639 20.05 -18.46 -45.68
N LYS A 640 18.85 -18.24 -46.23
CA LYS A 640 18.62 -17.23 -47.26
C LYS A 640 17.58 -16.22 -46.81
N ASP A 641 17.70 -14.99 -47.30
CA ASP A 641 16.68 -13.96 -47.15
C ASP A 641 15.60 -14.05 -48.25
N GLU A 642 14.65 -13.11 -48.22
CA GLU A 642 13.53 -13.02 -49.17
C GLU A 642 13.98 -12.79 -50.62
N ALA A 643 15.16 -12.18 -50.83
CA ALA A 643 15.75 -11.97 -52.14
C ALA A 643 16.55 -13.21 -52.63
N GLY A 644 16.65 -14.25 -51.80
CA GLY A 644 17.41 -15.46 -52.08
C GLY A 644 18.92 -15.33 -51.85
N ALA A 645 19.38 -14.22 -51.26
CA ALA A 645 20.78 -14.02 -50.90
C ALA A 645 21.12 -14.82 -49.64
N VAL A 646 22.36 -15.32 -49.55
CA VAL A 646 22.81 -16.10 -48.40
C VAL A 646 23.07 -15.15 -47.23
N VAL A 647 22.40 -15.41 -46.11
CA VAL A 647 22.59 -14.68 -44.85
C VAL A 647 23.82 -15.24 -44.13
N PRO A 648 24.77 -14.39 -43.68
CA PRO A 648 25.91 -14.86 -42.90
C PRO A 648 25.46 -15.58 -41.63
N THR A 649 26.03 -16.77 -41.38
CA THR A 649 25.73 -17.56 -40.19
C THR A 649 26.99 -18.00 -39.47
N GLN A 650 26.93 -18.08 -38.14
CA GLN A 650 27.97 -18.70 -37.32
C GLN A 650 27.39 -19.87 -36.54
N ALA A 651 28.08 -21.00 -36.51
CA ALA A 651 27.72 -22.11 -35.64
C ALA A 651 28.09 -21.79 -34.17
N GLU A 652 27.12 -21.90 -33.26
CA GLU A 652 27.31 -21.83 -31.82
C GLU A 652 26.66 -23.06 -31.17
N GLU A 653 27.48 -23.90 -30.54
CA GLU A 653 27.07 -25.21 -30.01
C GLU A 653 26.33 -26.06 -31.08
N ASN A 654 25.02 -26.30 -30.88
CA ASN A 654 24.17 -27.08 -31.77
C ASN A 654 23.23 -26.20 -32.63
N ARG A 655 23.45 -24.89 -32.70
CA ARG A 655 22.58 -23.94 -33.42
C ARG A 655 23.38 -23.02 -34.33
N LEU A 656 22.67 -22.34 -35.24
CA LEU A 656 23.23 -21.27 -36.06
C LEU A 656 22.79 -19.92 -35.51
N VAL A 657 23.68 -18.94 -35.51
CA VAL A 657 23.40 -17.52 -35.31
C VAL A 657 23.44 -16.85 -36.67
N ALA A 658 22.33 -16.29 -37.14
CA ALA A 658 22.28 -15.53 -38.39
C ALA A 658 22.45 -14.04 -38.14
N HIS A 659 23.31 -13.37 -38.90
CA HIS A 659 23.43 -11.91 -38.86
C HIS A 659 22.35 -11.28 -39.75
N VAL A 660 21.38 -10.60 -39.14
CA VAL A 660 20.21 -10.07 -39.83
C VAL A 660 20.08 -8.57 -39.69
N HIS A 661 19.47 -7.94 -40.69
CA HIS A 661 19.01 -6.57 -40.63
C HIS A 661 17.47 -6.57 -40.78
N VAL A 662 16.77 -6.03 -39.78
CA VAL A 662 15.30 -5.96 -39.78
C VAL A 662 14.89 -4.49 -39.61
N PRO A 663 14.26 -3.86 -40.62
CA PRO A 663 13.83 -2.47 -40.54
C PRO A 663 12.86 -2.20 -39.37
N PRO A 664 12.70 -0.93 -38.94
CA PRO A 664 11.71 -0.56 -37.93
C PRO A 664 10.31 -1.06 -38.28
N HIS A 665 9.57 -1.58 -37.29
CA HIS A 665 8.17 -2.00 -37.43
C HIS A 665 7.91 -2.90 -38.66
N SER A 666 8.90 -3.72 -39.03
CA SER A 666 8.86 -4.57 -40.22
C SER A 666 9.21 -6.01 -39.84
N PHE A 667 9.02 -6.92 -40.78
CA PHE A 667 9.54 -8.27 -40.69
C PHE A 667 10.46 -8.60 -41.85
N VAL A 668 11.25 -9.65 -41.68
CA VAL A 668 11.97 -10.34 -42.75
C VAL A 668 11.75 -11.84 -42.61
N THR A 669 11.72 -12.52 -43.74
CA THR A 669 11.57 -13.97 -43.83
C THR A 669 12.91 -14.60 -44.21
N LEU A 670 13.34 -15.54 -43.37
CA LEU A 670 14.50 -16.38 -43.63
C LEU A 670 14.00 -17.74 -44.13
N ALA A 671 14.74 -18.33 -45.06
CA ALA A 671 14.47 -19.67 -45.58
C ALA A 671 15.70 -20.57 -45.43
N LYS A 672 15.48 -21.81 -44.98
CA LYS A 672 16.49 -22.85 -44.94
C LYS A 672 16.70 -23.41 -46.35
N ALA A 673 17.95 -23.52 -46.78
CA ALA A 673 18.32 -24.17 -48.02
C ALA A 673 19.43 -25.21 -47.82
N PRO A 674 19.54 -26.23 -48.70
CA PRO A 674 20.65 -27.17 -48.66
C PRO A 674 21.99 -26.46 -48.84
N GLY A 675 22.96 -26.82 -48.02
CA GLY A 675 24.31 -26.27 -48.06
C GLY A 675 25.08 -26.55 -46.78
N ARG A 676 26.31 -26.07 -46.70
CA ARG A 676 27.14 -26.17 -45.50
C ARG A 676 27.27 -24.78 -44.88
N PRO A 677 26.97 -24.61 -43.58
CA PRO A 677 27.13 -23.32 -42.91
C PRO A 677 28.61 -22.96 -42.81
N ASP A 678 28.89 -21.66 -42.65
CA ASP A 678 30.25 -21.18 -42.44
C ASP A 678 30.82 -21.78 -41.16
N THR A 679 32.07 -22.25 -41.25
CA THR A 679 32.77 -22.81 -40.10
C THR A 679 33.54 -21.69 -39.42
N PRO A 680 33.25 -21.35 -38.15
CA PRO A 680 33.99 -20.32 -37.44
C PRO A 680 35.47 -20.70 -37.32
N SER A 681 36.36 -19.73 -37.52
CA SER A 681 37.78 -19.90 -37.21
C SER A 681 37.97 -19.90 -35.69
N THR A 682 38.46 -21.00 -35.13
CA THR A 682 38.79 -21.08 -33.70
C THR A 682 40.18 -20.52 -33.44
N SER A 683 40.31 -19.66 -32.44
CA SER A 683 41.60 -19.16 -31.95
C SER A 683 41.79 -19.55 -30.49
N SER A 684 43.02 -19.90 -30.11
CA SER A 684 43.41 -20.08 -28.71
C SER A 684 43.80 -18.76 -28.03
N SER A 685 43.79 -17.64 -28.76
CA SER A 685 44.06 -16.31 -28.21
C SER A 685 42.92 -15.86 -27.30
N LEU A 686 43.27 -15.26 -26.16
CA LEU A 686 42.32 -14.56 -25.28
C LEU A 686 42.02 -13.15 -25.79
N VAL A 687 41.90 -13.01 -27.12
CA VAL A 687 41.67 -11.75 -27.83
C VAL A 687 40.42 -11.93 -28.67
N LEU A 688 39.41 -11.10 -28.41
CA LEU A 688 38.21 -10.99 -29.23
C LEU A 688 38.34 -9.73 -30.09
N GLU A 689 38.47 -9.90 -31.40
CA GLU A 689 38.76 -8.82 -32.32
C GLU A 689 37.86 -8.93 -33.56
N ASN A 690 37.21 -7.82 -33.94
CA ASN A 690 36.50 -7.68 -35.21
C ASN A 690 36.94 -6.37 -35.90
N GLU A 691 36.22 -5.91 -36.92
CA GLU A 691 36.59 -4.70 -37.67
C GLU A 691 36.53 -3.42 -36.81
N SER A 692 35.64 -3.37 -35.81
CA SER A 692 35.35 -2.16 -35.00
C SER A 692 36.06 -2.14 -33.65
N VAL A 693 36.23 -3.30 -33.00
CA VAL A 693 36.71 -3.39 -31.61
C VAL A 693 37.73 -4.50 -31.42
N ARG A 694 38.54 -4.35 -30.36
CA ARG A 694 39.46 -5.38 -29.86
C ARG A 694 39.41 -5.42 -28.34
N TYR A 695 39.11 -6.59 -27.79
CA TYR A 695 39.09 -6.88 -26.36
C TYR A 695 40.14 -7.95 -26.05
N GLU A 696 40.95 -7.71 -25.03
CA GLU A 696 41.97 -8.66 -24.56
C GLU A 696 41.66 -9.07 -23.13
N PHE A 697 41.82 -10.36 -22.85
CA PHE A 697 41.57 -10.95 -21.55
C PHE A 697 42.83 -11.64 -21.03
N ASP A 698 43.01 -11.61 -19.71
CA ASP A 698 44.02 -12.45 -19.07
C ASP A 698 43.54 -13.90 -18.90
N SER A 699 44.42 -14.77 -18.40
CA SER A 699 44.11 -16.19 -18.16
C SER A 699 43.02 -16.44 -17.12
N GLY A 700 42.66 -15.43 -16.32
CA GLY A 700 41.54 -15.47 -15.36
C GLY A 700 40.20 -15.02 -15.96
N GLY A 701 40.18 -14.62 -17.24
CA GLY A 701 39.00 -14.09 -17.91
C GLY A 701 38.71 -12.62 -17.58
N ARG A 702 39.66 -11.91 -16.97
CA ARG A 702 39.53 -10.47 -16.71
C ARG A 702 39.82 -9.69 -17.98
N LEU A 703 38.98 -8.72 -18.31
CA LEU A 703 39.22 -7.79 -19.40
C LEU A 703 40.38 -6.84 -19.03
N ILE A 704 41.48 -6.88 -19.80
CA ILE A 704 42.72 -6.12 -19.55
C ILE A 704 42.98 -5.03 -20.58
N ALA A 705 42.42 -5.15 -21.79
CA ALA A 705 42.47 -4.10 -22.80
C ALA A 705 41.18 -4.05 -23.60
N CYS A 706 40.74 -2.85 -23.93
CA CYS A 706 39.58 -2.59 -24.78
C CYS A 706 39.95 -1.44 -25.70
N ARG A 707 39.93 -1.69 -27.01
CA ARG A 707 40.24 -0.70 -28.03
C ARG A 707 39.08 -0.55 -28.99
N ASP A 708 38.66 0.69 -29.15
CA ASP A 708 37.82 1.14 -30.26
C ASP A 708 38.73 1.46 -31.45
N LYS A 709 38.59 0.72 -32.56
CA LYS A 709 39.44 0.87 -33.74
C LYS A 709 39.03 2.05 -34.61
N GLU A 710 37.76 2.41 -34.59
CA GLU A 710 37.23 3.55 -35.35
C GLU A 710 37.72 4.86 -34.73
N LEU A 711 37.56 4.99 -33.41
CA LEU A 711 38.06 6.14 -32.65
C LEU A 711 39.57 6.06 -32.37
N ARG A 712 40.20 4.92 -32.67
CA ARG A 712 41.62 4.60 -32.40
C ARG A 712 42.01 4.83 -30.94
N ARG A 713 41.11 4.49 -30.03
CA ARG A 713 41.21 4.82 -28.61
C ARG A 713 41.13 3.57 -27.74
N ASP A 714 42.02 3.51 -26.76
CA ASP A 714 41.91 2.55 -25.68
C ASP A 714 40.90 3.07 -24.63
N ILE A 715 39.87 2.29 -24.37
CA ILE A 715 38.74 2.65 -23.50
C ILE A 715 39.06 2.33 -22.04
N LEU A 716 39.80 1.24 -21.80
CA LEU A 716 40.26 0.88 -20.47
C LEU A 716 41.47 1.74 -20.07
N PRO A 717 41.43 2.41 -18.90
CA PRO A 717 42.60 3.06 -18.33
C PRO A 717 43.75 2.06 -18.17
N ALA A 718 44.98 2.50 -18.46
CA ALA A 718 46.17 1.67 -18.25
C ALA A 718 46.33 1.35 -16.75
N GLY A 719 46.47 0.07 -16.40
CA GLY A 719 46.82 -0.39 -15.05
C GLY A 719 45.67 -0.83 -14.14
N LEU A 720 44.52 -1.23 -14.69
CA LEU A 720 43.44 -1.88 -13.93
C LEU A 720 43.76 -3.33 -13.57
#